data_AF-A0A923PHG3-F1
#
_entry.id   AF-A0A923PHG3-F1
#
_cell.length_a   1.000
_cell.length_b   1.000
_cell.length_c   1.000
_cell.angle_alpha   90.00
_cell.angle_beta   90.00
_cell.angle_gamma   90.00
#
_symmetry.space_group_name_H-M   'P 1'
#
loop_
_entity.id
_entity.type
_entity.pdbx_description
1 polymer ?
#
loop_
_entity_poly.entity_id
_entity_poly.type
_entity_poly.pdbx_seq_one_letter_code
_entity_poly.pdbx_strand_id
1 'polypeptide(L)'
;MLNLYLRRLTLTAVFGIFSLPLLFAATIVVTSTADAGPGSLRDAVGSAVAGDVIRFGSATLREPIVLSSEILIDKPLTLRGNGMGNTIIDGGGTTRAFRISGAGNVYIGILTIRNCATAVSGGAIQNMDGILFLDGMEITTSTAAGAAATEGGGAVHNMGNLQGNLVRFIDNSATGAAGNGGAILNSPGGTFNITGGRFSGNTASRAGGAIEDNSGSGTSRLVNCTMLENSTGPNPGNGGGVHITGGANLVVIGGSYTNNTAAREGGALWNGSGIMHVINAFVDNNEANGPAADDGGGGIFNNGGTLNIRPGTVVSNNRALGTAGSGGGVFNAPGGRMQVIDATIKNNSANRAGGGIEDIGGANGLFVVTNSAIDSNEVFTSPGNGGGIHIGGSGNLSITGGTVNGNKAGAEGGGIWVDRGLLEIEGVTISGNEASGNAANQGGGGLYNNEGGGRIVIRAGTVITDNHATGTLGSGGGILVDEDSGLTITGASIMRNTANRAGGGIEDVSGDSLVTVLTSTRVDSNEVFNSPGNGGGIHVGGNGSVNFVSGTVNGNIAGSEGGGIWIATGTLTLGGSVVIDGNTAEGNDADQGGGGLYSNGGGTMVLTPGVTITNNSATGTSGSGGGILNHGGATLQIDSAIIMGNTANRAGGGIEDISGDSSEVMIINAILSNNEVFNAPGNGGGLHVGGNGSVTIRGGQVNENRAGQEGGGLWNNVGTMRVIGVEVDGNIALGVKADDGGGGLFNNGGTMILEDVEVTNNAATGTAGSGGGLFSTAGAVTVTGGNFFGNSSNRAGGAVEQVDGSYTSIDVTYRSNVTGRAPGNGGAFHVTGTSSTSSFTGGMVMDNFAGNEGAGLWNQSGMATMTVENVSIFNNTVNGTAPGDAGGGIFNNGGIVNVTGSTIAFNTVAAEATAGAGIFNRSGGVFTLTASTVSSNMTGGAGGGITNDGTMSIVNSTITQNTAAAGGGIAQAFEDASLDITGTIVADNFAGIAPDFVTAAAAVNSGGYNLIGDDIANEFPAVGTDIEGGNANLGPLANNGGTTLTHAPTCPSDAVGNGNPADASPDQAGQSPDGTRDIGAIELIGGCSNFTDGLEQPEGLALANNLHASVQLFPNPTALAMVNISIPAELEGEVVLRVFDANGRVRGERRTQAGSVFQLPLEDLPNGTYSVQVISGETSSTHRLLIVR
;
A
#
# COMPACT_ATOMS: atom_id res chain seq x y z
N MET A 1 -20.71 89.58 -0.82
CA MET A 1 -19.49 90.27 -1.27
C MET A 1 -18.74 89.33 -2.17
N LEU A 2 -18.91 89.52 -3.48
CA LEU A 2 -17.95 90.21 -4.36
C LEU A 2 -16.97 89.16 -4.92
N ASN A 3 -17.39 88.47 -5.97
CA ASN A 3 -17.02 88.77 -7.36
C ASN A 3 -15.51 88.64 -7.59
N LEU A 4 -15.11 87.66 -8.41
CA LEU A 4 -14.80 87.92 -9.83
C LEU A 4 -13.71 88.99 -9.91
N TYR A 5 -12.45 88.62 -10.12
CA TYR A 5 -11.45 89.40 -10.89
C TYR A 5 -10.07 88.73 -10.76
N LEU A 6 -9.70 87.89 -11.74
CA LEU A 6 -8.35 87.88 -12.35
C LEU A 6 -8.30 86.88 -13.50
N ARG A 7 -8.97 87.24 -14.60
CA ARG A 7 -8.53 87.06 -16.00
C ARG A 7 -9.48 87.88 -16.90
N ARG A 8 -9.27 89.21 -16.87
CA ARG A 8 -9.87 90.21 -17.77
C ARG A 8 -8.77 91.18 -18.24
N LEU A 9 -8.00 90.74 -19.22
CA LEU A 9 -7.71 91.48 -20.45
C LEU A 9 -8.24 90.51 -21.51
N THR A 10 -9.24 90.76 -22.34
CA THR A 10 -9.66 91.97 -23.03
C THR A 10 -11.05 91.67 -23.60
N LEU A 11 -12.06 92.50 -23.30
CA LEU A 11 -13.28 92.56 -24.09
C LEU A 11 -13.71 94.01 -24.22
N THR A 12 -14.03 94.39 -25.46
CA THR A 12 -14.81 95.56 -25.90
C THR A 12 -14.06 96.86 -26.21
N ALA A 13 -13.43 96.89 -27.38
CA ALA A 13 -13.57 98.03 -28.29
C ALA A 13 -14.22 97.50 -29.59
N VAL A 14 -15.40 98.05 -29.84
CA VAL A 14 -16.45 97.63 -30.76
C VAL A 14 -16.27 98.35 -32.11
N PHE A 15 -16.54 97.60 -33.18
CA PHE A 15 -16.93 98.02 -34.54
C PHE A 15 -15.86 98.48 -35.53
N GLY A 16 -15.70 97.67 -36.57
CA GLY A 16 -15.37 98.13 -37.90
C GLY A 16 -14.75 97.05 -38.78
N ILE A 17 -15.55 96.54 -39.73
CA ILE A 17 -15.13 96.13 -41.08
C ILE A 17 -14.98 94.61 -41.34
N PHE A 18 -15.85 94.16 -42.27
CA PHE A 18 -15.96 92.91 -43.05
C PHE A 18 -16.46 91.61 -42.36
N SER A 19 -17.71 91.32 -42.70
CA SER A 19 -18.39 90.03 -42.73
C SER A 19 -17.49 88.85 -43.14
N LEU A 20 -17.15 88.00 -42.19
CA LEU A 20 -16.84 86.60 -42.45
C LEU A 20 -18.15 85.82 -42.35
N PRO A 21 -18.61 85.12 -43.41
CA PRO A 21 -19.74 84.22 -43.24
C PRO A 21 -19.31 83.11 -42.27
N LEU A 22 -20.05 82.91 -41.19
CA LEU A 22 -20.15 81.57 -40.62
C LEU A 22 -20.73 80.69 -41.72
N LEU A 23 -19.86 80.00 -42.47
CA LEU A 23 -20.27 78.93 -43.37
C LEU A 23 -20.81 77.80 -42.51
N PHE A 24 -22.13 77.75 -42.35
CA PHE A 24 -22.80 76.51 -41.97
C PHE A 24 -22.50 75.47 -43.05
N ALA A 25 -22.17 74.25 -42.63
CA ALA A 25 -22.08 73.10 -43.53
C ALA A 25 -23.34 73.04 -44.41
N ALA A 26 -23.15 73.19 -45.72
CA ALA A 26 -24.24 73.11 -46.67
C ALA A 26 -24.65 71.65 -46.86
N THR A 27 -25.94 71.42 -47.13
CA THR A 27 -26.42 70.13 -47.60
C THR A 27 -26.51 70.15 -49.12
N ILE A 28 -25.70 69.33 -49.79
CA ILE A 28 -25.70 69.18 -51.25
C ILE A 28 -26.41 67.87 -51.59
N VAL A 29 -27.37 67.91 -52.51
CA VAL A 29 -28.20 66.75 -52.87
C VAL A 29 -27.81 66.23 -54.25
N VAL A 30 -27.43 64.95 -54.33
CA VAL A 30 -27.22 64.23 -55.58
C VAL A 30 -28.60 63.93 -56.21
N THR A 31 -28.84 64.39 -57.43
CA THR A 31 -30.13 64.25 -58.13
C THR A 31 -30.05 63.40 -59.39
N SER A 32 -28.88 62.88 -59.75
CA SER A 32 -28.66 62.08 -60.95
C SER A 32 -27.83 60.83 -60.63
N THR A 33 -28.11 59.73 -61.33
CA THR A 33 -27.31 58.49 -61.30
C THR A 33 -26.16 58.50 -62.31
N ALA A 34 -26.07 59.52 -63.16
CA ALA A 34 -24.93 59.69 -64.07
C ALA A 34 -23.63 59.89 -63.27
N ASP A 35 -22.50 59.40 -63.79
CA ASP A 35 -21.19 59.55 -63.14
C ASP A 35 -20.72 61.02 -63.08
N ALA A 36 -21.00 61.81 -64.12
CA ALA A 36 -20.53 63.18 -64.27
C ALA A 36 -21.62 64.12 -64.84
N GLY A 37 -21.40 65.42 -64.69
CA GLY A 37 -22.35 66.47 -65.07
C GLY A 37 -23.20 66.97 -63.89
N PRO A 38 -23.95 68.07 -64.07
CA PRO A 38 -24.68 68.73 -62.99
C PRO A 38 -25.59 67.76 -62.21
N GLY A 39 -25.49 67.78 -60.88
CA GLY A 39 -26.30 66.98 -59.97
C GLY A 39 -25.86 65.51 -59.81
N SER A 40 -24.72 65.10 -60.37
CA SER A 40 -24.10 63.79 -60.06
C SER A 40 -23.41 63.78 -58.69
N LEU A 41 -23.05 62.58 -58.21
CA LEU A 41 -22.24 62.44 -56.98
C LEU A 41 -20.88 63.12 -57.13
N ARG A 42 -20.24 63.01 -58.29
CA ARG A 42 -18.95 63.64 -58.58
C ARG A 42 -19.04 65.16 -58.57
N ASP A 43 -20.09 65.71 -59.16
CA ASP A 43 -20.38 67.16 -59.14
C ASP A 43 -20.64 67.65 -57.70
N ALA A 44 -21.39 66.88 -56.91
CA ALA A 44 -21.66 67.19 -55.51
C ALA A 44 -20.39 67.19 -54.64
N VAL A 45 -19.51 66.19 -54.79
CA VAL A 45 -18.22 66.14 -54.07
C VAL A 45 -17.28 67.26 -54.52
N GLY A 46 -17.24 67.55 -55.82
CA GLY A 46 -16.42 68.63 -56.39
C GLY A 46 -16.85 70.02 -55.90
N SER A 47 -18.16 70.26 -55.80
CA SER A 47 -18.74 71.54 -55.35
C SER A 47 -18.73 71.72 -53.83
N ALA A 48 -18.57 70.64 -53.05
CA ALA A 48 -18.56 70.69 -51.60
C ALA A 48 -17.32 71.41 -51.05
N VAL A 49 -17.53 72.20 -49.98
CA VAL A 49 -16.47 72.74 -49.13
C VAL A 49 -16.32 71.91 -47.85
N ALA A 50 -15.21 72.12 -47.13
CA ALA A 50 -14.91 71.37 -45.90
C ALA A 50 -16.05 71.49 -44.86
N GLY A 51 -16.55 70.35 -44.40
CA GLY A 51 -17.62 70.23 -43.40
C GLY A 51 -19.01 69.96 -43.98
N ASP A 52 -19.21 70.09 -45.30
CA ASP A 52 -20.51 69.90 -45.94
C ASP A 52 -21.06 68.47 -45.82
N VAL A 53 -22.37 68.33 -46.04
CA VAL A 53 -23.09 67.06 -46.04
C VAL A 53 -23.65 66.76 -47.43
N ILE A 54 -23.26 65.65 -48.02
CA ILE A 54 -23.82 65.12 -49.25
C ILE A 54 -24.94 64.14 -48.92
N ARG A 55 -26.11 64.39 -49.52
CA ARG A 55 -27.30 63.53 -49.43
C ARG A 55 -27.75 63.09 -50.81
N PHE A 56 -28.62 62.09 -50.86
CA PHE A 56 -29.11 61.49 -52.10
C PHE A 56 -30.59 61.78 -52.30
N GLY A 57 -30.96 62.29 -53.46
CA GLY A 57 -32.33 62.61 -53.85
C GLY A 57 -33.13 61.37 -54.22
N SER A 58 -34.44 61.54 -54.45
CA SER A 58 -35.33 60.43 -54.80
C SER A 58 -34.97 59.75 -56.13
N ALA A 59 -34.32 60.48 -57.05
CA ALA A 59 -33.94 59.98 -58.37
C ALA A 59 -32.83 58.91 -58.33
N THR A 60 -32.09 58.80 -57.23
CA THR A 60 -31.02 57.80 -57.06
C THR A 60 -31.44 56.63 -56.15
N LEU A 61 -32.73 56.52 -55.81
CA LEU A 61 -33.22 55.47 -54.92
C LEU A 61 -33.21 54.12 -55.63
N ARG A 62 -32.45 53.16 -55.09
CA ARG A 62 -32.29 51.77 -55.58
C ARG A 62 -31.62 51.63 -56.95
N GLU A 63 -31.36 52.74 -57.61
CA GLU A 63 -30.62 52.79 -58.87
C GLU A 63 -29.12 53.00 -58.60
N PRO A 64 -28.23 52.16 -59.14
CA PRO A 64 -26.79 52.32 -58.95
C PRO A 64 -26.23 53.58 -59.61
N ILE A 65 -25.37 54.28 -58.89
CA ILE A 65 -24.47 55.30 -59.46
C ILE A 65 -23.21 54.57 -59.92
N VAL A 66 -23.11 54.29 -61.22
CA VAL A 66 -21.98 53.56 -61.80
C VAL A 66 -20.85 54.54 -62.11
N LEU A 67 -19.69 54.34 -61.49
CA LEU A 67 -18.54 55.23 -61.62
C LEU A 67 -17.63 54.83 -62.77
N SER A 68 -17.13 55.81 -63.53
CA SER A 68 -16.15 55.59 -64.60
C SER A 68 -14.70 55.87 -64.18
N SER A 69 -14.52 56.53 -63.03
CA SER A 69 -13.22 56.85 -62.40
C SER A 69 -13.37 57.07 -60.90
N GLU A 70 -12.28 57.01 -60.13
CA GLU A 70 -12.34 57.24 -58.68
C GLU A 70 -12.76 58.68 -58.34
N ILE A 71 -13.41 58.87 -57.19
CA ILE A 71 -13.75 60.18 -56.64
C ILE A 71 -12.77 60.53 -55.52
N LEU A 72 -12.05 61.64 -55.68
CA LEU A 72 -11.16 62.19 -54.66
C LEU A 72 -11.96 62.97 -53.60
N ILE A 73 -11.78 62.64 -52.33
CA ILE A 73 -12.27 63.41 -51.18
C ILE A 73 -11.03 63.95 -50.45
N ASP A 74 -10.73 65.22 -50.66
CA ASP A 74 -9.52 65.89 -50.16
C ASP A 74 -9.77 66.80 -48.94
N LYS A 75 -10.96 66.71 -48.34
CA LYS A 75 -11.48 67.62 -47.31
C LYS A 75 -12.43 66.90 -46.34
N PRO A 76 -12.60 67.40 -45.10
CA PRO A 76 -13.63 66.88 -44.21
C PRO A 76 -15.01 66.93 -44.86
N LEU A 77 -15.74 65.82 -44.86
CA LEU A 77 -16.99 65.70 -45.61
C LEU A 77 -17.86 64.58 -45.03
N THR A 78 -19.18 64.75 -45.08
CA THR A 78 -20.14 63.71 -44.69
C THR A 78 -20.96 63.25 -45.89
N LEU A 79 -20.86 61.97 -46.27
CA LEU A 79 -21.70 61.31 -47.26
C LEU A 79 -22.71 60.41 -46.54
N ARG A 80 -24.01 60.74 -46.63
CA ARG A 80 -25.07 59.97 -45.96
C ARG A 80 -26.14 59.53 -46.94
N GLY A 81 -26.23 58.23 -47.16
CA GLY A 81 -27.24 57.60 -48.01
C GLY A 81 -28.64 57.52 -47.38
N ASN A 82 -29.55 56.91 -48.14
CA ASN A 82 -30.96 56.68 -47.79
C ASN A 82 -31.24 55.22 -47.37
N GLY A 83 -30.21 54.42 -47.13
CA GLY A 83 -30.27 52.99 -46.78
C GLY A 83 -29.38 52.14 -47.68
N MET A 84 -28.85 51.03 -47.16
CA MET A 84 -28.00 50.08 -47.93
C MET A 84 -28.68 49.59 -49.22
N GLY A 85 -30.00 49.31 -49.18
CA GLY A 85 -30.76 48.94 -50.38
C GLY A 85 -31.21 50.12 -51.27
N ASN A 86 -31.01 51.37 -50.82
CA ASN A 86 -31.59 52.56 -51.46
C ASN A 86 -30.54 53.51 -52.05
N THR A 87 -29.31 53.50 -51.55
CA THR A 87 -28.21 54.29 -52.13
C THR A 87 -27.09 53.32 -52.47
N ILE A 88 -26.82 53.16 -53.77
CA ILE A 88 -25.85 52.20 -54.29
C ILE A 88 -24.81 52.96 -55.12
N ILE A 89 -23.55 52.83 -54.75
CA ILE A 89 -22.40 53.31 -55.50
C ILE A 89 -21.71 52.08 -56.09
N ASP A 90 -21.55 52.03 -57.40
CA ASP A 90 -21.07 50.85 -58.12
C ASP A 90 -19.82 51.21 -58.92
N GLY A 91 -18.73 50.47 -58.72
CA GLY A 91 -17.48 50.70 -59.45
C GLY A 91 -17.42 50.04 -60.84
N GLY A 92 -18.49 49.38 -61.28
CA GLY A 92 -18.59 48.76 -62.61
C GLY A 92 -17.58 47.63 -62.86
N GLY A 93 -17.00 47.07 -61.81
CA GLY A 93 -15.97 46.02 -61.86
C GLY A 93 -14.59 46.50 -62.33
N THR A 94 -14.39 47.82 -62.46
CA THR A 94 -13.16 48.39 -63.04
C THR A 94 -12.57 49.54 -62.24
N THR A 95 -13.36 50.13 -61.33
CA THR A 95 -13.03 51.41 -60.70
C THR A 95 -13.17 51.36 -59.18
N ARG A 96 -12.23 51.99 -58.46
CA ARG A 96 -12.35 52.30 -57.03
C ARG A 96 -13.36 53.43 -56.81
N ALA A 97 -14.23 53.33 -55.80
CA ALA A 97 -15.20 54.38 -55.53
C ALA A 97 -14.56 55.68 -54.99
N PHE A 98 -13.82 55.58 -53.89
CA PHE A 98 -13.29 56.76 -53.19
C PHE A 98 -11.81 56.66 -52.88
N ARG A 99 -11.10 57.77 -53.09
CA ARG A 99 -9.76 58.01 -52.56
C ARG A 99 -9.83 59.19 -51.60
N ILE A 100 -9.45 58.98 -50.35
CA ILE A 100 -9.48 59.99 -49.30
C ILE A 100 -8.06 60.46 -49.05
N SER A 101 -7.86 61.78 -49.09
CA SER A 101 -6.58 62.44 -48.81
C SER A 101 -6.79 63.67 -47.92
N GLY A 102 -5.86 63.99 -47.03
CA GLY A 102 -5.93 65.13 -46.12
C GLY A 102 -6.32 64.73 -44.69
N ALA A 103 -5.75 65.41 -43.70
CA ALA A 103 -5.83 65.06 -42.27
C ALA A 103 -7.21 65.30 -41.58
N GLY A 104 -8.30 65.37 -42.35
CA GLY A 104 -9.65 65.67 -41.88
C GLY A 104 -10.50 64.44 -41.55
N ASN A 105 -11.70 64.67 -40.99
CA ASN A 105 -12.67 63.61 -40.74
C ASN A 105 -13.60 63.42 -41.94
N VAL A 106 -13.67 62.22 -42.49
CA VAL A 106 -14.62 61.85 -43.55
C VAL A 106 -15.61 60.83 -43.01
N TYR A 107 -16.91 61.09 -43.18
CA TYR A 107 -17.99 60.20 -42.78
C TYR A 107 -18.67 59.64 -44.02
N ILE A 108 -18.77 58.33 -44.14
CA ILE A 108 -19.51 57.65 -45.21
C ILE A 108 -20.44 56.63 -44.57
N GLY A 109 -21.74 56.69 -44.85
CA GLY A 109 -22.68 55.80 -44.17
C GLY A 109 -24.05 55.66 -44.82
N ILE A 110 -24.77 54.63 -44.37
CA ILE A 110 -26.17 54.37 -44.74
C ILE A 110 -26.36 54.17 -46.25
N LEU A 111 -25.43 53.45 -46.89
CA LEU A 111 -25.40 53.16 -48.33
C LEU A 111 -24.67 51.84 -48.60
N THR A 112 -24.70 51.38 -49.85
CA THR A 112 -23.87 50.27 -50.32
C THR A 112 -22.85 50.77 -51.34
N ILE A 113 -21.59 50.35 -51.20
CA ILE A 113 -20.56 50.43 -52.23
C ILE A 113 -20.32 49.01 -52.74
N ARG A 114 -20.35 48.80 -54.06
CA ARG A 114 -20.19 47.45 -54.59
C ARG A 114 -19.44 47.38 -55.91
N ASN A 115 -19.00 46.16 -56.25
CA ASN A 115 -18.46 45.85 -57.56
C ASN A 115 -17.37 46.85 -57.98
N CYS A 116 -16.52 47.24 -57.02
CA CYS A 116 -15.39 48.12 -57.29
C CYS A 116 -14.14 47.29 -57.59
N ALA A 117 -13.24 47.81 -58.42
CA ALA A 117 -11.99 47.12 -58.69
C ALA A 117 -10.81 48.10 -58.84
N THR A 118 -9.63 47.65 -58.44
CA THR A 118 -8.38 48.39 -58.62
C THR A 118 -7.21 47.44 -58.88
N ALA A 119 -6.21 47.93 -59.62
CA ALA A 119 -4.98 47.20 -59.88
C ALA A 119 -4.00 47.21 -58.69
N VAL A 120 -4.26 48.01 -57.66
CA VAL A 120 -3.40 48.17 -56.47
C VAL A 120 -4.18 47.84 -55.19
N SER A 121 -4.42 48.80 -54.29
CA SER A 121 -5.04 48.60 -52.97
C SER A 121 -6.37 49.31 -52.80
N GLY A 122 -7.24 48.83 -51.91
CA GLY A 122 -8.50 49.49 -51.57
C GLY A 122 -9.47 49.41 -52.73
N GLY A 123 -10.10 48.25 -52.91
CA GLY A 123 -10.99 48.02 -54.05
C GLY A 123 -12.14 49.01 -54.11
N ALA A 124 -12.75 49.34 -52.97
CA ALA A 124 -13.79 50.36 -52.86
C ALA A 124 -13.27 51.71 -52.33
N ILE A 125 -12.46 51.69 -51.27
CA ILE A 125 -11.98 52.91 -50.59
C ILE A 125 -10.48 52.80 -50.33
N GLN A 126 -9.74 53.87 -50.63
CA GLN A 126 -8.37 54.06 -50.15
C GLN A 126 -8.33 55.26 -49.20
N ASN A 127 -8.04 55.02 -47.93
CA ASN A 127 -7.85 56.05 -46.90
C ASN A 127 -6.36 56.32 -46.68
N MET A 128 -5.85 57.43 -47.18
CA MET A 128 -4.41 57.74 -47.14
C MET A 128 -3.93 58.33 -45.80
N ASP A 129 -4.82 59.01 -45.07
CA ASP A 129 -4.55 59.72 -43.82
C ASP A 129 -5.88 60.14 -43.15
N GLY A 130 -5.82 60.84 -42.01
CA GLY A 130 -7.02 61.33 -41.33
C GLY A 130 -7.88 60.24 -40.68
N ILE A 131 -9.15 60.57 -40.35
CA ILE A 131 -10.11 59.64 -39.74
C ILE A 131 -11.26 59.37 -40.71
N LEU A 132 -11.45 58.10 -41.06
CA LEU A 132 -12.57 57.61 -41.85
C LEU A 132 -13.61 56.95 -40.95
N PHE A 133 -14.83 57.47 -40.94
CA PHE A 133 -15.97 56.88 -40.26
C PHE A 133 -16.88 56.15 -41.25
N LEU A 134 -17.10 54.86 -41.04
CA LEU A 134 -18.05 54.03 -41.78
C LEU A 134 -19.21 53.64 -40.86
N ASP A 135 -20.43 54.08 -41.15
CA ASP A 135 -21.60 53.87 -40.26
C ASP A 135 -22.80 53.29 -41.00
N GLY A 136 -23.24 52.09 -40.58
CA GLY A 136 -24.46 51.42 -41.08
C GLY A 136 -24.46 51.22 -42.59
N MET A 137 -23.32 50.82 -43.16
CA MET A 137 -23.13 50.67 -44.61
C MET A 137 -22.62 49.28 -45.00
N GLU A 138 -22.72 48.95 -46.28
CA GLU A 138 -22.17 47.72 -46.85
C GLU A 138 -21.13 48.01 -47.94
N ILE A 139 -20.01 47.30 -47.92
CA ILE A 139 -19.05 47.23 -49.02
C ILE A 139 -18.98 45.78 -49.49
N THR A 140 -19.34 45.54 -50.75
CA THR A 140 -19.45 44.17 -51.26
C THR A 140 -18.86 43.97 -52.65
N THR A 141 -18.48 42.72 -52.96
CA THR A 141 -17.99 42.29 -54.27
C THR A 141 -16.86 43.15 -54.85
N SER A 142 -16.08 43.80 -53.98
CA SER A 142 -15.00 44.70 -54.39
C SER A 142 -13.67 43.98 -54.41
N THR A 143 -12.82 44.31 -55.37
CA THR A 143 -11.57 43.59 -55.66
C THR A 143 -10.34 44.51 -55.70
N ALA A 144 -9.26 44.08 -55.08
CA ALA A 144 -7.93 44.69 -55.21
C ALA A 144 -6.93 43.67 -55.78
N ALA A 145 -6.35 43.96 -56.94
CA ALA A 145 -5.47 43.03 -57.68
C ALA A 145 -3.96 43.31 -57.48
N GLY A 146 -3.60 44.16 -56.52
CA GLY A 146 -2.20 44.52 -56.23
C GLY A 146 -1.34 43.30 -55.91
N ALA A 147 -0.19 43.22 -56.57
CA ALA A 147 0.69 42.05 -56.50
C ALA A 147 1.67 42.11 -55.32
N ALA A 148 1.87 43.29 -54.71
CA ALA A 148 2.84 43.46 -53.64
C ALA A 148 2.29 43.07 -52.25
N ALA A 149 3.20 42.70 -51.35
CA ALA A 149 2.95 42.40 -49.95
C ALA A 149 2.28 43.53 -49.13
N THR A 150 2.38 44.74 -49.64
CA THR A 150 1.85 45.97 -49.06
C THR A 150 0.55 46.41 -49.75
N GLU A 151 0.05 45.59 -50.67
CA GLU A 151 -1.16 45.85 -51.44
C GLU A 151 -2.25 44.84 -51.09
N GLY A 152 -3.51 45.27 -51.21
CA GLY A 152 -4.67 44.50 -50.79
C GLY A 152 -5.81 45.37 -50.29
N GLY A 153 -6.63 44.84 -49.38
CA GLY A 153 -7.83 45.52 -48.90
C GLY A 153 -8.90 45.52 -49.98
N GLY A 154 -9.46 44.35 -50.31
CA GLY A 154 -10.44 44.21 -51.40
C GLY A 154 -11.61 45.18 -51.28
N ALA A 155 -11.97 45.60 -50.06
CA ALA A 155 -12.83 46.74 -49.81
C ALA A 155 -12.04 48.02 -49.47
N VAL A 156 -11.26 48.01 -48.39
CA VAL A 156 -10.64 49.20 -47.80
C VAL A 156 -9.14 49.02 -47.61
N HIS A 157 -8.37 49.97 -48.13
CA HIS A 157 -6.97 50.14 -47.75
C HIS A 157 -6.85 51.34 -46.81
N ASN A 158 -6.36 51.12 -45.59
CA ASN A 158 -6.29 52.13 -44.55
C ASN A 158 -4.84 52.44 -44.14
N MET A 159 -4.47 53.71 -44.22
CA MET A 159 -3.21 54.26 -43.72
C MET A 159 -3.43 55.33 -42.62
N GLY A 160 -4.70 55.65 -42.31
CA GLY A 160 -5.11 56.56 -41.23
C GLY A 160 -5.87 55.83 -40.11
N ASN A 161 -6.86 56.48 -39.51
CA ASN A 161 -7.71 55.85 -38.49
C ASN A 161 -9.08 55.48 -39.09
N LEU A 162 -9.44 54.20 -39.05
CA LEU A 162 -10.73 53.68 -39.50
C LEU A 162 -11.66 53.42 -38.31
N GLN A 163 -12.78 54.14 -38.24
CA GLN A 163 -13.83 53.94 -37.24
C GLN A 163 -15.06 53.32 -37.93
N GLY A 164 -15.37 52.06 -37.62
CA GLY A 164 -16.52 51.35 -38.20
C GLY A 164 -17.61 51.10 -37.16
N ASN A 165 -18.87 51.37 -37.51
CA ASN A 165 -20.04 51.03 -36.70
C ASN A 165 -21.10 50.35 -37.57
N LEU A 166 -21.49 49.11 -37.22
CA LEU A 166 -22.49 48.32 -37.95
C LEU A 166 -22.21 48.22 -39.46
N VAL A 167 -20.92 48.14 -39.83
CA VAL A 167 -20.46 48.04 -41.22
C VAL A 167 -20.42 46.59 -41.69
N ARG A 168 -20.80 46.34 -42.95
CA ARG A 168 -20.80 45.02 -43.58
C ARG A 168 -19.76 44.96 -44.71
N PHE A 169 -18.84 44.01 -44.65
CA PHE A 169 -17.87 43.70 -45.70
C PHE A 169 -18.15 42.30 -46.23
N ILE A 170 -18.74 42.20 -47.42
CA ILE A 170 -19.30 40.95 -47.94
C ILE A 170 -18.66 40.59 -49.30
N ASP A 171 -18.06 39.42 -49.42
CA ASP A 171 -17.52 38.89 -50.68
C ASP A 171 -16.47 39.80 -51.35
N ASN A 172 -15.65 40.49 -50.56
CA ASN A 172 -14.55 41.30 -51.08
C ASN A 172 -13.29 40.45 -51.24
N SER A 173 -12.46 40.77 -52.24
CA SER A 173 -11.33 39.95 -52.60
C SER A 173 -10.03 40.73 -52.83
N ALA A 174 -8.94 40.26 -52.25
CA ALA A 174 -7.58 40.68 -52.59
C ALA A 174 -6.93 39.57 -53.45
N THR A 175 -6.97 39.73 -54.77
CA THR A 175 -6.69 38.67 -55.76
C THR A 175 -5.26 38.66 -56.30
N GLY A 176 -4.48 39.71 -56.01
CA GLY A 176 -3.09 39.76 -56.46
C GLY A 176 -2.22 38.71 -55.76
N ALA A 177 -1.09 38.34 -56.37
CA ALA A 177 -0.27 37.20 -55.93
C ALA A 177 0.16 37.24 -54.44
N ALA A 178 0.32 38.43 -53.87
CA ALA A 178 0.60 38.65 -52.45
C ALA A 178 -0.46 39.51 -51.75
N GLY A 179 -1.70 39.52 -52.27
CA GLY A 179 -2.80 40.35 -51.77
C GLY A 179 -3.25 39.96 -50.37
N ASN A 180 -3.40 40.96 -49.50
CA ASN A 180 -3.75 40.79 -48.08
C ASN A 180 -5.05 41.50 -47.73
N GLY A 181 -5.76 41.05 -46.70
CA GLY A 181 -6.93 41.75 -46.21
C GLY A 181 -8.07 41.73 -47.21
N GLY A 182 -8.79 40.61 -47.35
CA GLY A 182 -9.83 40.48 -48.38
C GLY A 182 -10.89 41.58 -48.28
N ALA A 183 -11.20 42.04 -47.06
CA ALA A 183 -11.92 43.28 -46.82
C ALA A 183 -10.97 44.45 -46.54
N ILE A 184 -10.17 44.36 -45.48
CA ILE A 184 -9.39 45.51 -44.96
C ILE A 184 -7.90 45.17 -44.95
N LEU A 185 -7.10 46.03 -45.55
CA LEU A 185 -5.66 46.11 -45.31
C LEU A 185 -5.34 47.37 -44.50
N ASN A 186 -4.90 47.20 -43.26
CA ASN A 186 -4.41 48.27 -42.41
C ASN A 186 -2.88 48.35 -42.50
N SER A 187 -2.35 49.45 -43.01
CA SER A 187 -0.92 49.64 -43.30
C SER A 187 -0.20 50.43 -42.21
N PRO A 188 1.15 50.49 -42.23
CA PRO A 188 1.93 51.18 -41.21
C PRO A 188 1.44 52.61 -40.95
N GLY A 189 1.25 52.96 -39.68
CA GLY A 189 0.69 54.25 -39.26
C GLY A 189 -0.84 54.30 -39.14
N GLY A 190 -1.55 53.26 -39.62
CA GLY A 190 -3.00 53.14 -39.51
C GLY A 190 -3.48 52.42 -38.25
N THR A 191 -4.74 52.63 -37.86
CA THR A 191 -5.44 51.84 -36.82
C THR A 191 -6.90 51.66 -37.21
N PHE A 192 -7.57 50.65 -36.65
CA PHE A 192 -9.02 50.54 -36.78
C PHE A 192 -9.73 50.25 -35.46
N ASN A 193 -10.97 50.70 -35.35
CA ASN A 193 -11.90 50.35 -34.28
C ASN A 193 -13.27 50.07 -34.90
N ILE A 194 -13.67 48.80 -34.92
CA ILE A 194 -14.90 48.36 -35.59
C ILE A 194 -15.83 47.75 -34.55
N THR A 195 -17.04 48.29 -34.45
CA THR A 195 -18.08 47.83 -33.52
C THR A 195 -19.28 47.28 -34.29
N GLY A 196 -19.72 46.06 -33.97
CA GLY A 196 -20.88 45.42 -34.58
C GLY A 196 -20.72 45.13 -36.07
N GLY A 197 -19.48 45.07 -36.57
CA GLY A 197 -19.19 44.86 -37.98
C GLY A 197 -19.40 43.40 -38.41
N ARG A 198 -19.78 43.17 -39.67
CA ARG A 198 -19.89 41.84 -40.27
C ARG A 198 -18.92 41.70 -41.45
N PHE A 199 -18.11 40.66 -41.43
CA PHE A 199 -17.19 40.27 -42.49
C PHE A 199 -17.58 38.87 -42.95
N SER A 200 -18.09 38.74 -44.17
CA SER A 200 -18.60 37.47 -44.70
C SER A 200 -18.00 37.17 -46.06
N GLY A 201 -17.49 35.96 -46.27
CA GLY A 201 -17.07 35.50 -47.61
C GLY A 201 -15.88 36.26 -48.21
N ASN A 202 -15.13 37.02 -47.41
CA ASN A 202 -14.00 37.78 -47.92
C ASN A 202 -12.80 36.86 -48.15
N THR A 203 -12.04 37.13 -49.20
CA THR A 203 -10.92 36.28 -49.64
C THR A 203 -9.64 37.07 -49.87
N ALA A 204 -8.51 36.53 -49.45
CA ALA A 204 -7.19 37.08 -49.76
C ALA A 204 -6.26 36.00 -50.32
N SER A 205 -5.40 36.32 -51.29
CA SER A 205 -4.45 35.32 -51.79
C SER A 205 -3.39 34.92 -50.76
N ARG A 206 -3.07 35.81 -49.80
CA ARG A 206 -1.93 35.64 -48.90
C ARG A 206 -2.27 35.59 -47.41
N ALA A 207 -2.86 36.64 -46.85
CA ALA A 207 -3.04 36.78 -45.41
C ALA A 207 -4.26 37.64 -45.07
N GLY A 208 -4.90 37.32 -43.95
CA GLY A 208 -6.06 38.07 -43.46
C GLY A 208 -7.25 37.97 -44.42
N GLY A 209 -7.93 36.83 -44.44
CA GLY A 209 -9.04 36.61 -45.38
C GLY A 209 -10.10 37.70 -45.30
N ALA A 210 -10.38 38.22 -44.10
CA ALA A 210 -11.08 39.50 -43.93
C ALA A 210 -10.13 40.67 -43.69
N ILE A 211 -9.27 40.59 -42.66
CA ILE A 211 -8.45 41.72 -42.21
C ILE A 211 -6.98 41.34 -42.13
N GLU A 212 -6.13 42.16 -42.74
CA GLU A 212 -4.69 42.22 -42.49
C GLU A 212 -4.37 43.49 -41.69
N ASP A 213 -3.76 43.35 -40.52
CA ASP A 213 -3.23 44.46 -39.73
C ASP A 213 -1.70 44.47 -39.72
N ASN A 214 -1.12 45.41 -40.49
CA ASN A 214 0.31 45.67 -40.58
C ASN A 214 0.64 47.10 -40.10
N SER A 215 -0.05 47.56 -39.05
CA SER A 215 0.08 48.94 -38.54
C SER A 215 1.40 49.27 -37.84
N GLY A 216 2.27 48.29 -37.59
CA GLY A 216 3.47 48.49 -36.78
C GLY A 216 3.15 48.28 -35.31
N SER A 217 3.32 49.26 -34.43
CA SER A 217 3.00 49.15 -32.98
C SER A 217 1.62 49.68 -32.60
N GLY A 218 0.74 49.89 -33.60
CA GLY A 218 -0.63 50.38 -33.39
C GLY A 218 -1.49 49.37 -32.62
N THR A 219 -2.56 49.86 -31.97
CA THR A 219 -3.56 49.00 -31.32
C THR A 219 -4.91 49.15 -32.02
N SER A 220 -5.36 48.08 -32.64
CA SER A 220 -6.66 48.01 -33.30
C SER A 220 -7.69 47.24 -32.45
N ARG A 221 -8.98 47.44 -32.74
CA ARG A 221 -10.08 46.87 -31.94
C ARG A 221 -11.20 46.32 -32.80
N LEU A 222 -11.68 45.13 -32.43
CA LEU A 222 -12.93 44.54 -32.92
C LEU A 222 -13.86 44.34 -31.71
N VAL A 223 -15.05 44.91 -31.77
CA VAL A 223 -16.02 44.86 -30.67
C VAL A 223 -17.35 44.30 -31.19
N ASN A 224 -17.74 43.11 -30.71
CA ASN A 224 -18.96 42.41 -31.11
C ASN A 224 -19.09 42.23 -32.64
N CYS A 225 -17.98 41.92 -33.31
CA CYS A 225 -17.96 41.69 -34.75
C CYS A 225 -18.30 40.24 -35.12
N THR A 226 -18.77 40.01 -36.34
CA THR A 226 -18.96 38.68 -36.92
C THR A 226 -18.00 38.49 -38.08
N MET A 227 -17.15 37.46 -38.02
CA MET A 227 -16.28 36.99 -39.10
C MET A 227 -16.78 35.61 -39.53
N LEU A 228 -17.39 35.51 -40.72
CA LEU A 228 -17.97 34.27 -41.23
C LEU A 228 -17.38 33.91 -42.60
N GLU A 229 -16.91 32.66 -42.78
CA GLU A 229 -16.56 32.13 -44.11
C GLU A 229 -15.49 32.95 -44.85
N ASN A 230 -14.58 33.59 -44.12
CA ASN A 230 -13.46 34.30 -44.74
C ASN A 230 -12.29 33.33 -44.94
N SER A 231 -11.54 33.51 -46.03
CA SER A 231 -10.48 32.55 -46.37
C SER A 231 -9.23 33.15 -47.01
N THR A 232 -8.11 32.44 -46.88
CA THR A 232 -6.84 32.78 -47.53
C THR A 232 -6.37 31.70 -48.51
N GLY A 233 -5.66 32.11 -49.57
CA GLY A 233 -4.92 31.22 -50.49
C GLY A 233 -3.57 30.74 -49.92
N PRO A 234 -2.81 29.88 -50.63
CA PRO A 234 -1.72 29.09 -50.04
C PRO A 234 -0.35 29.78 -49.88
N ASN A 235 -0.19 31.09 -50.12
CA ASN A 235 1.14 31.72 -50.19
C ASN A 235 1.29 33.01 -49.34
N PRO A 236 1.72 32.95 -48.06
CA PRO A 236 1.77 31.79 -47.15
C PRO A 236 0.41 31.26 -46.64
N GLY A 237 -0.67 32.05 -46.64
CA GLY A 237 -2.00 31.56 -46.27
C GLY A 237 -2.36 31.61 -44.79
N ASN A 238 -2.13 32.75 -44.14
CA ASN A 238 -2.27 32.90 -42.68
C ASN A 238 -3.51 33.74 -42.30
N GLY A 239 -4.23 33.36 -41.24
CA GLY A 239 -5.31 34.17 -40.68
C GLY A 239 -6.55 34.21 -41.58
N GLY A 240 -7.37 33.17 -41.56
CA GLY A 240 -8.58 33.09 -42.41
C GLY A 240 -9.56 34.22 -42.14
N GLY A 241 -9.73 34.62 -40.87
CA GLY A 241 -10.43 35.85 -40.49
C GLY A 241 -9.49 37.05 -40.43
N VAL A 242 -8.62 37.08 -39.42
CA VAL A 242 -7.74 38.20 -39.08
C VAL A 242 -6.29 37.75 -38.98
N HIS A 243 -5.40 38.53 -39.58
CA HIS A 243 -3.96 38.34 -39.49
C HIS A 243 -3.27 39.63 -39.02
N ILE A 244 -2.37 39.51 -38.04
CA ILE A 244 -1.56 40.62 -37.51
C ILE A 244 -0.11 40.43 -37.93
N THR A 245 0.42 41.32 -38.77
CA THR A 245 1.84 41.31 -39.13
C THR A 245 2.69 42.12 -38.14
N GLY A 246 3.82 41.54 -37.73
CA GLY A 246 4.81 42.23 -36.90
C GLY A 246 4.28 42.55 -35.49
N GLY A 247 4.68 43.71 -34.96
CA GLY A 247 4.44 44.11 -33.56
C GLY A 247 3.07 44.76 -33.28
N ALA A 248 2.08 44.58 -34.15
CA ALA A 248 0.78 45.23 -34.01
C ALA A 248 -0.04 44.56 -32.91
N ASN A 249 -0.88 45.34 -32.23
CA ASN A 249 -1.72 44.84 -31.15
C ASN A 249 -3.18 44.80 -31.60
N LEU A 250 -3.90 43.77 -31.18
CA LEU A 250 -5.32 43.63 -31.42
C LEU A 250 -6.08 43.30 -30.15
N VAL A 251 -7.20 44.00 -29.94
CA VAL A 251 -8.17 43.66 -28.90
C VAL A 251 -9.48 43.22 -29.55
N VAL A 252 -9.80 41.94 -29.37
CA VAL A 252 -11.08 41.32 -29.74
C VAL A 252 -11.96 41.25 -28.49
N ILE A 253 -13.13 41.88 -28.54
CA ILE A 253 -14.12 41.87 -27.44
C ILE A 253 -15.47 41.43 -27.98
N GLY A 254 -15.93 40.25 -27.57
CA GLY A 254 -17.19 39.72 -28.05
C GLY A 254 -17.17 39.30 -29.52
N GLY A 255 -18.32 38.83 -29.99
CA GLY A 255 -18.51 38.48 -31.40
C GLY A 255 -18.25 37.00 -31.73
N SER A 256 -18.42 36.67 -33.01
CA SER A 256 -18.35 35.31 -33.55
C SER A 256 -17.35 35.25 -34.69
N TYR A 257 -16.41 34.33 -34.62
CA TYR A 257 -15.34 34.09 -35.57
C TYR A 257 -15.48 32.66 -36.03
N THR A 258 -16.29 32.45 -37.08
CA THR A 258 -16.84 31.14 -37.42
C THR A 258 -16.62 30.74 -38.88
N ASN A 259 -16.36 29.47 -39.15
CA ASN A 259 -16.20 28.92 -40.50
C ASN A 259 -15.10 29.60 -41.34
N ASN A 260 -14.08 30.19 -40.71
CA ASN A 260 -12.99 30.80 -41.45
C ASN A 260 -11.90 29.77 -41.76
N THR A 261 -11.25 29.91 -42.92
CA THR A 261 -10.29 28.91 -43.41
C THR A 261 -8.97 29.57 -43.78
N ALA A 262 -7.90 29.17 -43.10
CA ALA A 262 -6.54 29.50 -43.49
C ALA A 262 -5.95 28.33 -44.30
N ALA A 263 -5.30 28.64 -45.43
CA ALA A 263 -4.59 27.62 -46.20
C ALA A 263 -3.36 27.06 -45.44
N ARG A 264 -2.86 27.79 -44.44
CA ARG A 264 -1.71 27.40 -43.62
C ARG A 264 -2.04 27.42 -42.13
N GLU A 265 -2.08 28.58 -41.49
CA GLU A 265 -2.15 28.72 -40.02
C GLU A 265 -3.23 29.72 -39.57
N GLY A 266 -3.78 29.53 -38.37
CA GLY A 266 -4.66 30.51 -37.72
C GLY A 266 -5.99 30.65 -38.43
N GLY A 267 -6.85 29.63 -38.40
CA GLY A 267 -8.08 29.60 -39.20
C GLY A 267 -8.98 30.82 -38.98
N ALA A 268 -9.15 31.27 -37.73
CA ALA A 268 -9.82 32.55 -37.43
C ALA A 268 -8.83 33.69 -37.20
N LEU A 269 -7.91 33.53 -36.25
CA LEU A 269 -7.07 34.60 -35.72
C LEU A 269 -5.60 34.22 -35.78
N TRP A 270 -4.75 35.10 -36.31
CA TRP A 270 -3.31 34.90 -36.36
C TRP A 270 -2.59 36.13 -35.76
N ASN A 271 -1.78 35.90 -34.73
CA ASN A 271 -0.99 36.92 -34.04
C ASN A 271 0.48 36.83 -34.44
N GLY A 272 1.09 37.94 -34.85
CA GLY A 272 2.52 38.08 -35.06
C GLY A 272 3.29 38.26 -33.74
N SER A 273 4.27 39.17 -33.71
CA SER A 273 5.09 39.45 -32.53
C SER A 273 4.47 40.43 -31.53
N GLY A 274 3.29 40.98 -31.83
CA GLY A 274 2.55 41.88 -30.95
C GLY A 274 1.66 41.16 -29.93
N ILE A 275 0.72 41.91 -29.34
CA ILE A 275 -0.19 41.43 -28.29
C ILE A 275 -1.60 41.28 -28.85
N MET A 276 -2.17 40.08 -28.72
CA MET A 276 -3.57 39.81 -29.00
C MET A 276 -4.33 39.52 -27.70
N HIS A 277 -5.39 40.29 -27.45
CA HIS A 277 -6.36 40.02 -26.39
C HIS A 277 -7.66 39.50 -27.00
N VAL A 278 -8.13 38.33 -26.56
CA VAL A 278 -9.38 37.72 -26.99
C VAL A 278 -10.30 37.56 -25.78
N ILE A 279 -11.34 38.38 -25.71
CA ILE A 279 -12.20 38.54 -24.53
C ILE A 279 -13.65 38.26 -24.93
N ASN A 280 -14.32 37.34 -24.23
CA ASN A 280 -15.73 37.02 -24.42
C ASN A 280 -16.12 36.68 -25.89
N ALA A 281 -15.19 36.13 -26.67
CA ALA A 281 -15.40 35.85 -28.09
C ALA A 281 -15.71 34.37 -28.36
N PHE A 282 -16.47 34.09 -29.42
CA PHE A 282 -16.74 32.74 -29.90
C PHE A 282 -15.88 32.45 -31.13
N VAL A 283 -14.83 31.63 -30.99
CA VAL A 283 -13.95 31.21 -32.09
C VAL A 283 -14.29 29.76 -32.42
N ASP A 284 -15.10 29.57 -33.46
CA ASP A 284 -15.79 28.29 -33.67
C ASP A 284 -15.69 27.73 -35.08
N ASN A 285 -15.46 26.43 -35.22
CA ASN A 285 -15.49 25.74 -36.51
C ASN A 285 -14.59 26.36 -37.58
N ASN A 286 -13.39 26.79 -37.20
CA ASN A 286 -12.39 27.32 -38.14
C ASN A 286 -11.36 26.27 -38.51
N GLU A 287 -10.74 26.41 -39.68
CA GLU A 287 -9.84 25.41 -40.24
C GLU A 287 -8.48 26.01 -40.63
N ALA A 288 -7.41 25.31 -40.26
CA ALA A 288 -6.04 25.54 -40.72
C ALA A 288 -5.54 24.30 -41.48
N ASN A 289 -5.08 24.48 -42.72
CA ASN A 289 -4.79 23.39 -43.66
C ASN A 289 -3.30 23.19 -43.98
N GLY A 290 -2.40 23.90 -43.30
CA GLY A 290 -0.97 23.85 -43.63
C GLY A 290 -0.33 22.52 -43.24
N PRO A 291 0.53 21.94 -44.09
CA PRO A 291 0.94 20.54 -43.95
C PRO A 291 1.96 20.26 -42.84
N ALA A 292 2.73 21.27 -42.39
CA ALA A 292 3.83 21.08 -41.45
C ALA A 292 3.38 21.01 -39.98
N ALA A 293 4.29 20.55 -39.11
CA ALA A 293 4.05 20.38 -37.68
C ALA A 293 3.70 21.70 -36.96
N ASP A 294 4.29 22.78 -37.45
CA ASP A 294 4.14 24.15 -36.99
C ASP A 294 3.09 24.96 -37.76
N ASP A 295 2.39 24.35 -38.73
CA ASP A 295 1.37 25.01 -39.53
C ASP A 295 -0.06 24.90 -38.91
N GLY A 296 -0.17 25.14 -37.60
CA GLY A 296 -1.35 24.80 -36.79
C GLY A 296 -2.36 25.92 -36.50
N GLY A 297 -3.02 25.80 -35.35
CA GLY A 297 -3.89 26.84 -34.80
C GLY A 297 -5.21 26.94 -35.55
N GLY A 298 -5.99 25.86 -35.58
CA GLY A 298 -7.25 25.81 -36.32
C GLY A 298 -8.17 26.99 -35.97
N GLY A 299 -8.21 27.38 -34.69
CA GLY A 299 -8.84 28.63 -34.25
C GLY A 299 -7.86 29.80 -34.24
N ILE A 300 -6.85 29.71 -33.36
CA ILE A 300 -5.93 30.82 -33.05
C ILE A 300 -4.48 30.37 -33.19
N PHE A 301 -3.66 31.16 -33.87
CA PHE A 301 -2.22 30.96 -33.98
C PHE A 301 -1.45 32.14 -33.38
N ASN A 302 -0.44 31.88 -32.56
CA ASN A 302 0.43 32.91 -31.98
C ASN A 302 1.90 32.68 -32.38
N ASN A 303 2.46 33.60 -33.18
CA ASN A 303 3.79 33.49 -33.75
C ASN A 303 4.81 34.36 -33.02
N GLY A 304 5.28 33.93 -31.84
CA GLY A 304 6.29 34.66 -31.07
C GLY A 304 5.77 35.90 -30.32
N GLY A 305 4.47 36.22 -30.44
CA GLY A 305 3.82 37.32 -29.73
C GLY A 305 3.24 36.92 -28.36
N THR A 306 2.39 37.78 -27.81
CA THR A 306 1.65 37.49 -26.56
C THR A 306 0.17 37.31 -26.85
N LEU A 307 -0.35 36.11 -26.59
CA LEU A 307 -1.77 35.77 -26.68
C LEU A 307 -2.40 35.74 -25.28
N ASN A 308 -3.49 36.49 -25.13
CA ASN A 308 -4.26 36.59 -23.90
C ASN A 308 -5.71 36.19 -24.15
N ILE A 309 -6.06 34.95 -23.84
CA ILE A 309 -7.43 34.44 -23.86
C ILE A 309 -8.04 34.70 -22.46
N ARG A 310 -9.14 35.45 -22.44
CA ARG A 310 -9.70 36.08 -21.23
C ARG A 310 -11.17 35.70 -21.02
N PRO A 311 -11.78 36.08 -19.88
CA PRO A 311 -13.05 35.51 -19.44
C PRO A 311 -14.16 35.53 -20.48
N GLY A 312 -14.90 34.41 -20.55
CA GLY A 312 -16.05 34.22 -21.44
C GLY A 312 -15.70 33.85 -22.88
N THR A 313 -14.41 33.78 -23.23
CA THR A 313 -13.99 33.31 -24.56
C THR A 313 -14.18 31.80 -24.67
N VAL A 314 -14.74 31.36 -25.80
CA VAL A 314 -14.93 29.95 -26.14
C VAL A 314 -14.25 29.67 -27.48
N VAL A 315 -13.29 28.76 -27.49
CA VAL A 315 -12.61 28.25 -28.69
C VAL A 315 -13.10 26.83 -28.93
N SER A 316 -13.96 26.62 -29.94
CA SER A 316 -14.60 25.31 -30.14
C SER A 316 -14.64 24.80 -31.57
N ASN A 317 -14.67 23.47 -31.73
CA ASN A 317 -14.86 22.81 -33.03
C ASN A 317 -13.83 23.19 -34.10
N ASN A 318 -12.68 23.77 -33.73
CA ASN A 318 -11.67 24.20 -34.68
C ASN A 318 -10.75 23.04 -35.05
N ARG A 319 -10.22 23.06 -36.28
CA ARG A 319 -9.55 21.90 -36.89
C ARG A 319 -8.22 22.29 -37.52
N ALA A 320 -7.14 21.62 -37.12
CA ALA A 320 -5.85 21.66 -37.82
C ALA A 320 -5.75 20.40 -38.72
N LEU A 321 -6.15 20.54 -39.99
CA LEU A 321 -6.34 19.44 -40.94
C LEU A 321 -5.12 19.10 -41.80
N GLY A 322 -4.08 19.92 -41.72
CA GLY A 322 -2.81 19.62 -42.35
C GLY A 322 -2.25 18.25 -41.94
N THR A 323 -1.48 17.62 -42.80
CA THR A 323 -0.94 16.26 -42.56
C THR A 323 -0.20 16.11 -41.23
N ALA A 324 0.48 17.18 -40.77
CA ALA A 324 1.11 17.24 -39.47
C ALA A 324 0.54 18.39 -38.60
N GLY A 325 -0.64 18.93 -38.92
CA GLY A 325 -1.21 20.08 -38.23
C GLY A 325 -1.42 19.82 -36.73
N SER A 326 -1.00 20.79 -35.90
CA SER A 326 -1.10 20.74 -34.44
C SER A 326 -1.92 21.91 -33.90
N GLY A 327 -2.34 21.88 -32.63
CA GLY A 327 -3.05 23.02 -32.01
C GLY A 327 -4.42 23.26 -32.63
N GLY A 328 -5.33 22.28 -32.55
CA GLY A 328 -6.63 22.34 -33.20
C GLY A 328 -7.41 23.59 -32.80
N GLY A 329 -7.43 23.91 -31.50
CA GLY A 329 -7.96 25.17 -30.99
C GLY A 329 -6.92 26.29 -31.09
N VAL A 330 -5.78 26.12 -30.41
CA VAL A 330 -4.74 27.13 -30.26
C VAL A 330 -3.35 26.55 -30.52
N PHE A 331 -2.51 27.28 -31.24
CA PHE A 331 -1.09 26.97 -31.39
C PHE A 331 -0.22 28.15 -30.94
N ASN A 332 0.71 27.90 -30.02
CA ASN A 332 1.70 28.87 -29.55
C ASN A 332 3.09 28.50 -30.06
N ALA A 333 3.59 29.25 -31.04
CA ALA A 333 4.86 29.01 -31.71
C ALA A 333 6.08 29.46 -30.87
N PRO A 334 7.31 29.09 -31.27
CA PRO A 334 8.52 29.39 -30.49
C PRO A 334 8.67 30.88 -30.18
N GLY A 335 9.03 31.19 -28.94
CA GLY A 335 9.10 32.57 -28.42
C GLY A 335 7.75 33.17 -28.02
N GLY A 336 6.64 32.49 -28.29
CA GLY A 336 5.30 32.94 -27.95
C GLY A 336 5.00 32.85 -26.45
N ARG A 337 4.15 33.75 -25.96
CA ARG A 337 3.61 33.74 -24.60
C ARG A 337 2.10 33.60 -24.65
N MET A 338 1.55 32.82 -23.73
CA MET A 338 0.12 32.51 -23.69
C MET A 338 -0.44 32.52 -22.27
N GLN A 339 -1.59 33.17 -22.10
CA GLN A 339 -2.41 33.06 -20.89
C GLN A 339 -3.84 32.70 -21.28
N VAL A 340 -4.40 31.68 -20.63
CA VAL A 340 -5.79 31.24 -20.79
C VAL A 340 -6.48 31.32 -19.44
N ILE A 341 -7.41 32.27 -19.29
CA ILE A 341 -8.02 32.59 -17.99
C ILE A 341 -9.55 32.67 -18.13
N ASP A 342 -10.27 31.90 -17.32
CA ASP A 342 -11.73 31.79 -17.29
C ASP A 342 -12.35 31.55 -18.68
N ALA A 343 -11.72 30.68 -19.47
CA ALA A 343 -12.10 30.39 -20.85
C ALA A 343 -12.43 28.92 -21.07
N THR A 344 -13.04 28.61 -22.21
CA THR A 344 -13.34 27.23 -22.62
C THR A 344 -12.70 26.92 -23.95
N ILE A 345 -11.92 25.85 -24.03
CA ILE A 345 -11.32 25.30 -25.25
C ILE A 345 -11.84 23.88 -25.41
N LYS A 346 -12.76 23.65 -26.35
CA LYS A 346 -13.45 22.35 -26.44
C LYS A 346 -13.75 21.84 -27.84
N ASN A 347 -13.85 20.52 -28.00
CA ASN A 347 -14.20 19.88 -29.28
C ASN A 347 -13.27 20.25 -30.44
N ASN A 348 -12.06 20.72 -30.15
CA ASN A 348 -11.10 21.04 -31.20
C ASN A 348 -10.33 19.79 -31.58
N SER A 349 -9.87 19.73 -32.82
CA SER A 349 -9.17 18.55 -33.32
C SER A 349 -7.90 18.90 -34.09
N ALA A 350 -6.85 18.11 -33.92
CA ALA A 350 -5.62 18.20 -34.69
C ALA A 350 -5.23 16.84 -35.26
N ASN A 351 -4.44 16.82 -36.32
CA ASN A 351 -3.91 15.56 -36.83
C ASN A 351 -2.72 15.08 -35.99
N ARG A 352 -1.82 15.96 -35.56
CA ARG A 352 -0.53 15.56 -34.98
C ARG A 352 -0.46 15.66 -33.45
N ALA A 353 -0.79 16.82 -32.89
CA ALA A 353 -0.59 17.12 -31.48
C ALA A 353 -1.46 18.27 -31.00
N GLY A 354 -1.79 18.30 -29.71
CA GLY A 354 -2.47 19.42 -29.07
C GLY A 354 -3.85 19.66 -29.67
N GLY A 355 -4.80 18.73 -29.47
CA GLY A 355 -6.14 18.86 -30.03
C GLY A 355 -6.80 20.18 -29.61
N GLY A 356 -6.68 20.51 -28.32
CA GLY A 356 -7.04 21.82 -27.77
C GLY A 356 -5.94 22.85 -27.97
N ILE A 357 -4.77 22.60 -27.36
CA ILE A 357 -3.64 23.54 -27.32
C ILE A 357 -2.32 22.82 -27.65
N GLU A 358 -1.54 23.41 -28.56
CA GLU A 358 -0.12 23.11 -28.76
C GLU A 358 0.73 24.28 -28.24
N ASP A 359 1.71 24.01 -27.38
CA ASP A 359 2.73 24.98 -26.97
C ASP A 359 4.15 24.49 -27.29
N ILE A 360 4.88 25.28 -28.09
CA ILE A 360 6.31 25.11 -28.37
C ILE A 360 7.10 26.41 -28.09
N GLY A 361 6.58 27.28 -27.22
CA GLY A 361 7.16 28.60 -26.89
C GLY A 361 8.58 28.59 -26.30
N GLY A 362 9.03 27.45 -25.76
CA GLY A 362 10.37 27.22 -25.17
C GLY A 362 10.51 27.71 -23.72
N ALA A 363 11.66 27.42 -23.08
CA ALA A 363 11.90 27.62 -21.63
C ALA A 363 11.70 29.05 -21.08
N ASN A 364 11.75 30.08 -21.94
CA ASN A 364 11.53 31.48 -21.53
C ASN A 364 10.10 31.98 -21.83
N GLY A 365 9.24 31.11 -22.36
CA GLY A 365 7.82 31.38 -22.60
C GLY A 365 7.03 31.38 -21.29
N LEU A 366 5.98 32.20 -21.24
CA LEU A 366 4.98 32.13 -20.18
C LEU A 366 3.80 31.35 -20.75
N PHE A 367 3.48 30.19 -20.19
CA PHE A 367 2.24 29.46 -20.46
C PHE A 367 1.49 29.20 -19.15
N VAL A 368 0.35 29.87 -19.00
CA VAL A 368 -0.50 29.77 -17.80
C VAL A 368 -1.94 29.50 -18.19
N VAL A 369 -2.55 28.53 -17.51
CA VAL A 369 -3.98 28.23 -17.59
C VAL A 369 -4.59 28.40 -16.20
N THR A 370 -5.66 29.18 -16.08
CA THR A 370 -6.32 29.42 -14.80
C THR A 370 -7.83 29.34 -14.95
N ASN A 371 -8.48 28.55 -14.10
CA ASN A 371 -9.95 28.40 -14.03
C ASN A 371 -10.61 28.17 -15.40
N SER A 372 -9.93 27.45 -16.30
CA SER A 372 -10.36 27.25 -17.67
C SER A 372 -10.70 25.79 -17.92
N ALA A 373 -11.59 25.54 -18.88
CA ALA A 373 -12.02 24.19 -19.27
C ALA A 373 -11.39 23.80 -20.60
N ILE A 374 -10.59 22.75 -20.62
CA ILE A 374 -9.93 22.19 -21.81
C ILE A 374 -10.51 20.80 -22.06
N ASP A 375 -11.66 20.75 -22.74
CA ASP A 375 -12.51 19.56 -22.72
C ASP A 375 -12.81 18.99 -24.11
N SER A 376 -12.89 17.66 -24.23
CA SER A 376 -13.37 16.96 -25.43
C SER A 376 -12.58 17.28 -26.70
N ASN A 377 -11.28 17.60 -26.58
CA ASN A 377 -10.42 17.83 -27.72
C ASN A 377 -9.72 16.54 -28.16
N GLU A 378 -9.40 16.40 -29.44
CA GLU A 378 -8.96 15.14 -30.03
C GLU A 378 -7.75 15.27 -30.96
N VAL A 379 -6.87 14.26 -30.95
CA VAL A 379 -5.77 14.09 -31.90
C VAL A 379 -5.83 12.71 -32.54
N PHE A 380 -5.67 12.63 -33.87
CA PHE A 380 -5.92 11.39 -34.62
C PHE A 380 -4.68 10.58 -35.03
N THR A 381 -3.64 11.22 -35.55
CA THR A 381 -2.56 10.54 -36.29
C THR A 381 -1.21 10.64 -35.59
N SER A 382 -0.36 9.64 -35.80
CA SER A 382 0.97 9.57 -35.17
C SER A 382 1.84 10.80 -35.50
N PRO A 383 2.57 11.39 -34.53
CA PRO A 383 2.75 10.95 -33.14
C PRO A 383 1.48 10.85 -32.30
N GLY A 384 0.54 11.79 -32.38
CA GLY A 384 -0.81 11.61 -31.86
C GLY A 384 -0.99 12.02 -30.39
N ASN A 385 -0.30 13.07 -29.95
CA ASN A 385 -0.01 13.32 -28.54
C ASN A 385 -0.81 14.50 -27.98
N GLY A 386 -1.18 14.45 -26.70
CA GLY A 386 -1.77 15.59 -26.00
C GLY A 386 -3.15 15.97 -26.52
N GLY A 387 -4.17 15.15 -26.25
CA GLY A 387 -5.54 15.39 -26.73
C GLY A 387 -6.06 16.78 -26.32
N GLY A 388 -5.89 17.12 -25.04
CA GLY A 388 -6.18 18.45 -24.51
C GLY A 388 -5.05 19.45 -24.75
N ILE A 389 -3.90 19.20 -24.11
CA ILE A 389 -2.72 20.08 -24.14
C ILE A 389 -1.47 19.28 -24.48
N HIS A 390 -0.66 19.79 -25.39
CA HIS A 390 0.65 19.26 -25.72
C HIS A 390 1.74 20.33 -25.52
N ILE A 391 2.76 20.02 -24.73
CA ILE A 391 3.93 20.87 -24.47
C ILE A 391 5.14 20.27 -25.19
N GLY A 392 5.34 20.65 -26.46
CA GLY A 392 6.31 20.05 -27.37
C GLY A 392 7.76 20.52 -27.22
N GLY A 393 8.08 21.31 -26.19
CA GLY A 393 9.43 21.84 -25.98
C GLY A 393 9.77 22.01 -24.50
N SER A 394 10.80 22.81 -24.21
CA SER A 394 11.26 23.08 -22.84
C SER A 394 10.42 24.10 -22.06
N GLY A 395 9.24 24.47 -22.57
CA GLY A 395 8.36 25.44 -21.94
C GLY A 395 7.71 24.88 -20.67
N ASN A 396 7.48 25.75 -19.68
CA ASN A 396 6.80 25.37 -18.45
C ASN A 396 5.31 25.73 -18.54
N LEU A 397 4.45 24.85 -18.05
CA LEU A 397 3.02 25.10 -17.86
C LEU A 397 2.68 25.15 -16.38
N SER A 398 2.01 26.23 -15.96
CA SER A 398 1.29 26.29 -14.69
C SER A 398 -0.21 26.27 -14.95
N ILE A 399 -0.90 25.27 -14.40
CA ILE A 399 -2.36 25.16 -14.49
C ILE A 399 -2.98 25.14 -13.08
N THR A 400 -3.90 26.07 -12.83
CA THR A 400 -4.56 26.23 -11.53
C THR A 400 -6.07 26.32 -11.69
N GLY A 401 -6.81 25.42 -11.05
CA GLY A 401 -8.26 25.33 -11.17
C GLY A 401 -8.74 24.93 -12.57
N GLY A 402 -10.04 24.69 -12.71
CA GLY A 402 -10.65 24.31 -13.99
C GLY A 402 -10.60 22.82 -14.29
N THR A 403 -10.71 22.47 -15.57
CA THR A 403 -10.85 21.08 -16.04
C THR A 403 -9.98 20.78 -17.26
N VAL A 404 -9.53 19.52 -17.34
CA VAL A 404 -8.99 18.91 -18.56
C VAL A 404 -9.71 17.59 -18.76
N ASN A 405 -10.89 17.61 -19.40
CA ASN A 405 -11.79 16.45 -19.39
C ASN A 405 -12.16 15.89 -20.76
N GLY A 406 -12.30 14.57 -20.88
CA GLY A 406 -12.86 13.92 -22.06
C GLY A 406 -12.00 14.05 -23.32
N ASN A 407 -10.71 14.41 -23.18
CA ASN A 407 -9.83 14.60 -24.31
C ASN A 407 -9.24 13.27 -24.78
N LYS A 408 -8.92 13.16 -26.07
CA LYS A 408 -8.46 11.92 -26.69
C LYS A 408 -7.17 12.11 -27.49
N ALA A 409 -6.19 11.27 -27.21
CA ALA A 409 -4.92 11.20 -27.94
C ALA A 409 -4.81 9.86 -28.69
N GLY A 410 -4.37 9.92 -29.94
CA GLY A 410 -4.12 8.74 -30.77
C GLY A 410 -2.94 7.88 -30.26
N ALA A 411 -2.03 8.46 -29.46
CA ALA A 411 -0.94 7.74 -28.81
C ALA A 411 -0.88 8.01 -27.31
N GLU A 412 -0.26 9.13 -26.89
CA GLU A 412 0.09 9.39 -25.49
C GLU A 412 -0.54 10.67 -24.94
N GLY A 413 -0.77 10.72 -23.61
CA GLY A 413 -1.18 11.94 -22.92
C GLY A 413 -2.59 12.40 -23.35
N GLY A 414 -3.62 11.61 -23.05
CA GLY A 414 -4.99 11.92 -23.47
C GLY A 414 -5.42 13.32 -23.04
N GLY A 415 -5.17 13.67 -21.78
CA GLY A 415 -5.35 15.01 -21.24
C GLY A 415 -4.19 15.95 -21.57
N ILE A 416 -3.04 15.71 -20.95
CA ILE A 416 -1.83 16.56 -21.07
C ILE A 416 -0.60 15.70 -21.38
N TRP A 417 0.21 16.17 -22.33
CA TRP A 417 1.50 15.59 -22.69
C TRP A 417 2.62 16.62 -22.51
N VAL A 418 3.75 16.21 -21.89
CA VAL A 418 4.89 17.09 -21.57
C VAL A 418 6.21 16.53 -22.10
N ASP A 419 7.03 17.35 -22.76
CA ASP A 419 8.39 16.98 -23.21
C ASP A 419 9.47 17.13 -22.11
N ARG A 420 10.13 18.30 -22.02
CA ARG A 420 11.26 18.56 -21.09
C ARG A 420 11.01 19.65 -20.06
N GLY A 421 9.84 20.27 -20.09
CA GLY A 421 9.47 21.36 -19.21
C GLY A 421 8.99 20.92 -17.83
N LEU A 422 8.72 21.90 -16.97
CA LEU A 422 7.98 21.71 -15.71
C LEU A 422 6.48 21.90 -15.95
N LEU A 423 5.69 20.91 -15.57
CA LEU A 423 4.23 21.02 -15.43
C LEU A 423 3.88 21.14 -13.95
N GLU A 424 3.31 22.28 -13.54
CA GLU A 424 2.73 22.46 -12.20
C GLU A 424 1.20 22.48 -12.28
N ILE A 425 0.54 21.61 -11.50
CA ILE A 425 -0.91 21.46 -11.45
C ILE A 425 -1.41 21.70 -10.02
N GLU A 426 -2.43 22.55 -9.84
CA GLU A 426 -3.08 22.78 -8.55
C GLU A 426 -4.59 22.92 -8.67
N GLY A 427 -5.37 22.13 -7.92
CA GLY A 427 -6.83 22.26 -7.86
C GLY A 427 -7.57 21.96 -9.18
N VAL A 428 -6.97 21.18 -10.08
CA VAL A 428 -7.53 20.84 -11.40
C VAL A 428 -8.23 19.48 -11.37
N THR A 429 -9.35 19.34 -12.08
CA THR A 429 -9.95 18.03 -12.38
C THR A 429 -9.50 17.56 -13.76
N ILE A 430 -8.86 16.40 -13.84
CA ILE A 430 -8.41 15.75 -15.07
C ILE A 430 -9.17 14.43 -15.19
N SER A 431 -10.18 14.38 -16.05
CA SER A 431 -11.12 13.25 -16.05
C SER A 431 -11.65 12.79 -17.40
N GLY A 432 -11.85 11.49 -17.59
CA GLY A 432 -12.45 10.96 -18.81
C GLY A 432 -11.52 11.02 -20.02
N ASN A 433 -10.23 11.26 -19.83
CA ASN A 433 -9.29 11.39 -20.94
C ASN A 433 -8.79 10.01 -21.40
N GLU A 434 -8.51 9.88 -22.69
CA GLU A 434 -8.16 8.62 -23.34
C GLU A 434 -6.85 8.72 -24.13
N ALA A 435 -5.92 7.79 -23.89
CA ALA A 435 -4.72 7.57 -24.70
C ALA A 435 -4.82 6.19 -25.39
N SER A 436 -4.85 6.17 -26.73
CA SER A 436 -5.10 4.96 -27.52
C SER A 436 -3.84 4.30 -28.11
N GLY A 437 -2.66 4.70 -27.67
CA GLY A 437 -1.38 4.20 -28.17
C GLY A 437 -1.10 2.73 -27.85
N ASN A 438 -0.59 1.99 -28.85
CA ASN A 438 -0.51 0.53 -28.75
C ASN A 438 0.73 0.01 -28.02
N ALA A 439 1.81 0.79 -27.91
CA ALA A 439 3.04 0.36 -27.24
C ALA A 439 3.04 0.70 -25.73
N ALA A 440 3.96 0.06 -24.99
CA ALA A 440 4.01 0.11 -23.53
C ALA A 440 4.17 1.52 -22.96
N ASN A 441 5.00 2.32 -23.63
CA ASN A 441 5.24 3.72 -23.32
C ASN A 441 4.19 4.66 -23.93
N GLN A 442 3.11 4.13 -24.54
CA GLN A 442 2.10 4.94 -25.21
C GLN A 442 0.79 5.05 -24.44
N GLY A 443 0.88 5.55 -23.21
CA GLY A 443 -0.25 5.63 -22.28
C GLY A 443 -0.41 7.02 -21.67
N GLY A 444 -0.65 7.08 -20.36
CA GLY A 444 -0.88 8.35 -19.68
C GLY A 444 -2.24 8.94 -20.06
N GLY A 445 -3.33 8.21 -19.81
CA GLY A 445 -4.68 8.61 -20.21
C GLY A 445 -5.00 10.03 -19.75
N GLY A 446 -4.69 10.35 -18.49
CA GLY A 446 -4.74 11.72 -17.97
C GLY A 446 -3.48 12.53 -18.33
N LEU A 447 -2.32 12.08 -17.85
CA LEU A 447 -1.04 12.79 -17.95
C LEU A 447 0.06 11.88 -18.48
N TYR A 448 0.90 12.40 -19.37
CA TYR A 448 2.10 11.75 -19.84
C TYR A 448 3.32 12.68 -19.73
N ASN A 449 4.42 12.17 -19.16
CA ASN A 449 5.71 12.83 -19.09
C ASN A 449 6.70 12.08 -19.99
N ASN A 450 7.21 12.76 -21.02
CA ASN A 450 8.06 12.16 -22.05
C ASN A 450 9.50 11.92 -21.57
N GLU A 451 10.18 11.01 -22.27
CA GLU A 451 11.61 10.81 -22.16
C GLU A 451 12.39 12.11 -22.44
N GLY A 452 13.24 12.54 -21.51
CA GLY A 452 14.13 13.69 -21.73
C GLY A 452 14.29 14.70 -20.59
N GLY A 453 13.87 14.40 -19.37
CA GLY A 453 14.12 15.25 -18.19
C GLY A 453 12.96 16.13 -17.74
N GLY A 454 11.76 15.96 -18.31
CA GLY A 454 10.56 16.68 -17.88
C GLY A 454 10.16 16.37 -16.43
N ARG A 455 9.51 17.32 -15.75
CA ARG A 455 9.03 17.13 -14.37
C ARG A 455 7.56 17.51 -14.23
N ILE A 456 6.78 16.62 -13.62
CA ILE A 456 5.40 16.89 -13.20
C ILE A 456 5.37 17.12 -11.68
N VAL A 457 4.74 18.23 -11.27
CA VAL A 457 4.46 18.56 -9.87
C VAL A 457 2.95 18.76 -9.70
N ILE A 458 2.33 17.86 -8.95
CA ILE A 458 0.89 17.88 -8.67
C ILE A 458 0.69 18.33 -7.22
N ARG A 459 -0.09 19.40 -7.03
CA ARG A 459 -0.40 20.00 -5.74
C ARG A 459 -1.83 19.72 -5.31
N ALA A 460 -2.14 20.14 -4.08
CA ALA A 460 -3.33 19.77 -3.36
C ALA A 460 -4.62 20.15 -4.10
N GLY A 461 -5.67 19.35 -3.91
CA GLY A 461 -6.98 19.57 -4.52
C GLY A 461 -7.09 19.14 -5.98
N THR A 462 -6.01 18.65 -6.59
CA THR A 462 -6.04 18.04 -7.93
C THR A 462 -6.69 16.66 -7.87
N VAL A 463 -7.57 16.36 -8.83
CA VAL A 463 -8.25 15.07 -8.97
C VAL A 463 -8.02 14.52 -10.37
N ILE A 464 -7.39 13.35 -10.47
CA ILE A 464 -7.15 12.62 -11.72
C ILE A 464 -8.04 11.38 -11.69
N THR A 465 -9.11 11.37 -12.47
CA THR A 465 -10.14 10.34 -12.33
C THR A 465 -10.78 9.86 -13.62
N ASP A 466 -11.09 8.58 -13.71
CA ASP A 466 -11.81 8.02 -14.86
C ASP A 466 -11.03 8.23 -16.19
N ASN A 467 -9.69 8.19 -16.15
CA ASN A 467 -8.85 8.28 -17.35
C ASN A 467 -8.41 6.89 -17.81
N HIS A 468 -8.16 6.74 -19.11
CA HIS A 468 -8.02 5.44 -19.75
C HIS A 468 -6.81 5.37 -20.69
N ALA A 469 -5.95 4.37 -20.50
CA ALA A 469 -4.95 3.96 -21.49
C ALA A 469 -5.49 2.71 -22.23
N THR A 470 -6.08 2.92 -23.41
CA THR A 470 -6.91 1.94 -24.12
C THR A 470 -6.19 1.16 -25.21
N GLY A 471 -4.98 1.57 -25.60
CA GLY A 471 -4.20 0.81 -26.58
C GLY A 471 -3.67 -0.51 -26.01
N THR A 472 -3.25 -1.42 -26.89
CA THR A 472 -3.04 -2.83 -26.53
C THR A 472 -2.05 -3.06 -25.39
N LEU A 473 -1.00 -2.24 -25.31
CA LEU A 473 -0.01 -2.26 -24.23
C LEU A 473 -0.04 -0.96 -23.41
N GLY A 474 -1.10 -0.15 -23.50
CA GLY A 474 -1.18 1.15 -22.82
C GLY A 474 -1.07 1.01 -21.31
N SER A 475 -0.22 1.84 -20.70
CA SER A 475 0.06 1.86 -19.25
C SER A 475 -0.27 3.23 -18.64
N GLY A 476 -0.34 3.36 -17.32
CA GLY A 476 -0.53 4.66 -16.69
C GLY A 476 -1.89 5.28 -17.02
N GLY A 477 -2.99 4.63 -16.63
CA GLY A 477 -4.34 5.09 -16.97
C GLY A 477 -4.56 6.54 -16.53
N GLY A 478 -4.14 6.86 -15.31
CA GLY A 478 -4.07 8.23 -14.81
C GLY A 478 -2.81 8.96 -15.28
N ILE A 479 -1.64 8.44 -14.92
CA ILE A 479 -0.33 9.08 -15.14
C ILE A 479 0.66 8.05 -15.67
N LEU A 480 1.42 8.41 -16.71
CA LEU A 480 2.61 7.67 -17.13
C LEU A 480 3.82 8.60 -17.06
N VAL A 481 4.85 8.17 -16.34
CA VAL A 481 6.16 8.82 -16.20
C VAL A 481 7.18 7.98 -16.95
N ASP A 482 7.65 8.47 -18.08
CA ASP A 482 8.61 7.74 -18.91
C ASP A 482 10.06 7.90 -18.39
N GLU A 483 11.00 7.22 -19.03
CA GLU A 483 12.42 7.20 -18.65
C GLU A 483 13.01 8.61 -18.48
N ASP A 484 13.90 8.77 -17.48
CA ASP A 484 14.57 10.04 -17.15
C ASP A 484 13.62 11.22 -16.82
N SER A 485 12.37 10.96 -16.45
CA SER A 485 11.37 11.99 -16.14
C SER A 485 10.87 11.90 -14.69
N GLY A 486 10.51 13.03 -14.07
CA GLY A 486 10.27 13.10 -12.62
C GLY A 486 8.82 13.39 -12.22
N LEU A 487 8.35 12.77 -11.14
CA LEU A 487 7.02 12.99 -10.57
C LEU A 487 7.07 13.38 -9.09
N THR A 488 6.29 14.39 -8.71
CA THR A 488 6.06 14.75 -7.31
C THR A 488 4.58 15.05 -7.09
N ILE A 489 3.95 14.36 -6.14
CA ILE A 489 2.53 14.55 -5.82
C ILE A 489 2.38 14.92 -4.34
N THR A 490 1.61 15.97 -4.07
CA THR A 490 1.26 16.39 -2.71
C THR A 490 -0.23 16.72 -2.60
N GLY A 491 -1.00 15.92 -1.85
CA GLY A 491 -2.40 16.21 -1.54
C GLY A 491 -3.39 16.01 -2.68
N ALA A 492 -3.09 15.12 -3.64
CA ALA A 492 -3.94 14.84 -4.80
C ALA A 492 -4.64 13.47 -4.72
N SER A 493 -5.70 13.30 -5.51
CA SER A 493 -6.40 12.01 -5.65
C SER A 493 -6.29 11.48 -7.07
N ILE A 494 -5.88 10.23 -7.22
CA ILE A 494 -5.79 9.46 -8.46
C ILE A 494 -6.73 8.26 -8.31
N MET A 495 -7.89 8.30 -8.98
CA MET A 495 -8.91 7.27 -8.77
C MET A 495 -9.66 6.80 -10.01
N ARG A 496 -10.14 5.56 -10.04
CA ARG A 496 -10.95 5.01 -11.15
C ARG A 496 -10.29 5.12 -12.53
N ASN A 497 -8.97 5.20 -12.58
CA ASN A 497 -8.27 5.20 -13.85
C ASN A 497 -7.99 3.75 -14.27
N THR A 498 -7.94 3.50 -15.57
CA THR A 498 -7.76 2.16 -16.10
C THR A 498 -6.64 2.09 -17.13
N ALA A 499 -5.86 1.01 -17.09
CA ALA A 499 -4.88 0.71 -18.12
C ALA A 499 -5.03 -0.72 -18.63
N ASN A 500 -4.53 -0.99 -19.83
CA ASN A 500 -4.53 -2.34 -20.36
C ASN A 500 -3.35 -3.17 -19.84
N ARG A 501 -2.16 -2.57 -19.69
CA ARG A 501 -0.93 -3.31 -19.39
C ARG A 501 -0.48 -3.19 -17.93
N ALA A 502 -0.35 -1.97 -17.42
CA ALA A 502 0.25 -1.71 -16.11
C ALA A 502 -0.13 -0.32 -15.57
N GLY A 503 -0.09 -0.16 -14.25
CA GLY A 503 -0.24 1.13 -13.59
C GLY A 503 -1.60 1.77 -13.86
N GLY A 504 -2.69 1.18 -13.37
CA GLY A 504 -4.04 1.71 -13.60
C GLY A 504 -4.13 3.18 -13.18
N GLY A 505 -3.58 3.50 -12.01
CA GLY A 505 -3.39 4.87 -11.55
C GLY A 505 -2.10 5.49 -12.11
N ILE A 506 -0.95 4.93 -11.75
CA ILE A 506 0.39 5.48 -12.07
C ILE A 506 1.30 4.39 -12.62
N GLU A 507 1.92 4.64 -13.78
CA GLU A 507 3.09 3.91 -14.29
C GLU A 507 4.33 4.80 -14.11
N ASP A 508 5.36 4.28 -13.45
CA ASP A 508 6.65 4.95 -13.25
C ASP A 508 7.81 4.13 -13.84
N VAL A 509 8.46 4.71 -14.85
CA VAL A 509 9.62 4.16 -15.56
C VAL A 509 10.84 5.10 -15.46
N SER A 510 10.85 6.05 -14.51
CA SER A 510 11.78 7.20 -14.41
C SER A 510 13.29 6.90 -14.33
N GLY A 511 13.72 5.64 -14.14
CA GLY A 511 15.13 5.24 -14.10
C GLY A 511 15.86 5.59 -12.79
N ASP A 512 17.11 5.10 -12.67
CA ASP A 512 17.87 4.96 -11.40
C ASP A 512 18.14 6.29 -10.66
N SER A 513 18.17 7.41 -11.39
CA SER A 513 18.61 8.71 -10.88
C SER A 513 17.47 9.56 -10.31
N LEU A 514 16.22 9.10 -10.43
CA LEU A 514 15.03 9.85 -10.05
C LEU A 514 14.24 9.13 -8.96
N VAL A 515 13.62 9.94 -8.11
CA VAL A 515 12.75 9.48 -7.03
C VAL A 515 11.39 10.13 -7.19
N THR A 516 10.38 9.31 -7.44
CA THR A 516 8.99 9.74 -7.37
C THR A 516 8.58 9.88 -5.91
N VAL A 517 8.02 11.04 -5.55
CA VAL A 517 7.62 11.34 -4.16
C VAL A 517 6.12 11.56 -4.08
N LEU A 518 5.47 10.80 -3.20
CA LEU A 518 4.02 10.86 -2.94
C LEU A 518 3.79 11.26 -1.48
N THR A 519 3.03 12.31 -1.23
CA THR A 519 2.74 12.81 0.13
C THR A 519 1.28 13.22 0.25
N SER A 520 0.58 12.66 1.24
CA SER A 520 -0.87 12.81 1.41
C SER A 520 -1.64 12.51 0.12
N THR A 521 -1.18 11.50 -0.63
CA THR A 521 -1.73 11.12 -1.94
C THR A 521 -2.69 9.95 -1.80
N ARG A 522 -3.82 10.02 -2.50
CA ARG A 522 -4.81 8.94 -2.57
C ARG A 522 -4.75 8.27 -3.93
N VAL A 523 -4.45 6.97 -4.00
CA VAL A 523 -4.42 6.17 -5.23
C VAL A 523 -5.43 5.02 -5.11
N ASP A 524 -6.66 5.27 -5.51
CA ASP A 524 -7.78 4.41 -5.13
C ASP A 524 -8.62 3.91 -6.31
N SER A 525 -9.08 2.67 -6.25
CA SER A 525 -10.04 2.11 -7.22
C SER A 525 -9.57 2.17 -8.68
N ASN A 526 -8.26 2.09 -8.91
CA ASN A 526 -7.70 2.01 -10.25
C ASN A 526 -7.56 0.54 -10.68
N GLU A 527 -7.57 0.29 -11.99
CA GLU A 527 -7.71 -1.06 -12.53
C GLU A 527 -6.80 -1.33 -13.72
N VAL A 528 -6.25 -2.54 -13.81
CA VAL A 528 -5.50 -3.04 -14.98
C VAL A 528 -6.08 -4.37 -15.44
N PHE A 529 -6.41 -4.49 -16.73
CA PHE A 529 -7.17 -5.63 -17.25
C PHE A 529 -6.34 -6.76 -17.89
N ASN A 530 -5.39 -6.45 -18.78
CA ASN A 530 -4.76 -7.43 -19.66
C ASN A 530 -3.34 -7.78 -19.22
N SER A 531 -2.90 -9.00 -19.55
CA SER A 531 -1.53 -9.45 -19.28
C SER A 531 -0.50 -8.52 -19.95
N PRO A 532 0.58 -8.10 -19.25
CA PRO A 532 1.04 -8.61 -17.95
C PRO A 532 0.15 -8.27 -16.75
N GLY A 533 -0.61 -7.16 -16.73
CA GLY A 533 -1.71 -6.97 -15.78
C GLY A 533 -1.28 -6.48 -14.39
N ASN A 534 -0.21 -5.69 -14.31
CA ASN A 534 0.50 -5.43 -13.05
C ASN A 534 0.20 -4.05 -12.46
N GLY A 535 0.18 -3.93 -11.12
CA GLY A 535 0.13 -2.65 -10.42
C GLY A 535 -1.19 -1.90 -10.64
N GLY A 536 -2.28 -2.40 -10.04
CA GLY A 536 -3.62 -1.80 -10.19
C GLY A 536 -3.62 -0.31 -9.84
N GLY A 537 -3.03 0.03 -8.69
CA GLY A 537 -2.79 1.40 -8.27
C GLY A 537 -1.54 2.00 -8.90
N ILE A 538 -0.37 1.46 -8.54
CA ILE A 538 0.95 1.96 -8.93
C ILE A 538 1.79 0.80 -9.48
N HIS A 539 2.43 1.02 -10.62
CA HIS A 539 3.42 0.10 -11.17
C HIS A 539 4.74 0.84 -11.37
N VAL A 540 5.81 0.30 -10.78
CA VAL A 540 7.18 0.82 -10.88
C VAL A 540 7.97 -0.13 -11.78
N GLY A 541 7.92 0.14 -13.07
CA GLY A 541 8.48 -0.72 -14.12
C GLY A 541 9.97 -0.52 -14.38
N GLY A 542 10.49 0.67 -14.10
CA GLY A 542 11.91 1.01 -14.26
C GLY A 542 12.74 0.77 -12.99
N ASN A 543 14.02 1.14 -13.05
CA ASN A 543 14.93 1.14 -11.90
C ASN A 543 14.68 2.31 -10.92
N GLY A 544 13.70 3.16 -11.20
CA GLY A 544 13.37 4.34 -10.39
C GLY A 544 12.90 3.95 -8.99
N SER A 545 13.10 4.87 -8.03
CA SER A 545 12.65 4.65 -6.66
C SER A 545 11.39 5.45 -6.35
N VAL A 546 10.48 4.86 -5.56
CA VAL A 546 9.27 5.53 -5.09
C VAL A 546 9.34 5.71 -3.58
N ASN A 547 9.16 6.94 -3.13
CA ASN A 547 9.00 7.28 -1.72
C ASN A 547 7.56 7.71 -1.45
N PHE A 548 6.77 6.84 -0.83
CA PHE A 548 5.40 7.11 -0.42
C PHE A 548 5.38 7.46 1.07
N VAL A 549 5.26 8.76 1.35
CA VAL A 549 5.45 9.34 2.68
C VAL A 549 4.18 9.37 3.52
N SER A 550 3.01 9.46 2.91
CA SER A 550 1.70 9.39 3.59
C SER A 550 0.58 9.32 2.56
N GLY A 551 -0.51 8.64 2.88
CA GLY A 551 -1.67 8.55 1.99
C GLY A 551 -2.29 7.16 1.93
N THR A 552 -3.04 6.89 0.87
CA THR A 552 -3.76 5.62 0.70
C THR A 552 -3.53 5.01 -0.68
N VAL A 553 -3.51 3.69 -0.73
CA VAL A 553 -3.61 2.88 -1.96
C VAL A 553 -4.71 1.88 -1.75
N ASN A 554 -5.96 2.21 -2.11
CA ASN A 554 -7.12 1.41 -1.69
C ASN A 554 -8.00 0.91 -2.82
N GLY A 555 -8.48 -0.33 -2.72
CA GLY A 555 -9.50 -0.87 -3.63
C GLY A 555 -9.06 -1.00 -5.08
N ASN A 556 -7.75 -1.02 -5.36
CA ASN A 556 -7.21 -1.16 -6.71
C ASN A 556 -7.20 -2.64 -7.14
N ILE A 557 -7.28 -2.88 -8.45
CA ILE A 557 -7.39 -4.22 -9.03
C ILE A 557 -6.32 -4.41 -10.09
N ALA A 558 -5.54 -5.47 -9.98
CA ALA A 558 -4.57 -5.91 -10.98
C ALA A 558 -5.01 -7.26 -11.57
N GLY A 559 -5.04 -7.36 -12.89
CA GLY A 559 -5.34 -8.62 -13.60
C GLY A 559 -4.30 -9.73 -13.38
N SER A 560 -3.13 -9.43 -12.80
CA SER A 560 -2.14 -10.45 -12.42
C SER A 560 -1.47 -10.16 -11.07
N GLU A 561 -0.58 -9.17 -10.98
CA GLU A 561 0.30 -8.98 -9.82
C GLU A 561 0.17 -7.59 -9.20
N GLY A 562 0.33 -7.48 -7.88
CA GLY A 562 0.46 -6.18 -7.20
C GLY A 562 -0.81 -5.34 -7.30
N GLY A 563 -1.91 -5.80 -6.69
CA GLY A 563 -3.21 -5.10 -6.79
C GLY A 563 -3.11 -3.61 -6.41
N GLY A 564 -2.40 -3.33 -5.31
CA GLY A 564 -2.06 -1.97 -4.91
C GLY A 564 -0.81 -1.43 -5.63
N ILE A 565 0.36 -1.95 -5.27
CA ILE A 565 1.66 -1.51 -5.79
C ILE A 565 2.48 -2.69 -6.30
N TRP A 566 3.08 -2.54 -7.47
CA TRP A 566 4.04 -3.48 -8.04
C TRP A 566 5.38 -2.78 -8.27
N ILE A 567 6.50 -3.42 -7.92
CA ILE A 567 7.85 -2.91 -8.20
C ILE A 567 8.76 -3.94 -8.87
N ALA A 568 9.51 -3.49 -9.87
CA ALA A 568 10.61 -4.21 -10.50
C ALA A 568 11.89 -4.09 -9.64
N THR A 569 12.98 -3.57 -10.19
CA THR A 569 14.35 -3.55 -9.63
C THR A 569 14.67 -2.34 -8.74
N GLY A 570 13.80 -1.32 -8.71
CA GLY A 570 13.98 -0.11 -7.92
C GLY A 570 13.78 -0.29 -6.42
N THR A 571 13.76 0.82 -5.68
CA THR A 571 13.42 0.83 -4.24
C THR A 571 12.05 1.45 -4.00
N LEU A 572 11.17 0.73 -3.29
CA LEU A 572 9.91 1.23 -2.75
C LEU A 572 10.07 1.49 -1.26
N THR A 573 10.00 2.75 -0.84
CA THR A 573 9.94 3.12 0.57
C THR A 573 8.54 3.60 0.92
N LEU A 574 7.92 2.94 1.91
CA LEU A 574 6.60 3.27 2.45
C LEU A 574 6.77 3.74 3.90
N GLY A 575 6.12 4.85 4.26
CA GLY A 575 6.24 5.39 5.62
C GLY A 575 5.20 6.46 5.97
N GLY A 576 5.33 7.03 7.17
CA GLY A 576 4.67 8.28 7.56
C GLY A 576 3.13 8.28 7.52
N SER A 577 2.50 7.11 7.73
CA SER A 577 1.03 6.88 7.66
C SER A 577 0.53 6.55 6.25
N VAL A 578 1.11 5.52 5.63
CA VAL A 578 0.58 4.90 4.40
C VAL A 578 -0.36 3.76 4.76
N VAL A 579 -1.54 3.75 4.14
CA VAL A 579 -2.53 2.67 4.25
C VAL A 579 -2.73 2.02 2.89
N ILE A 580 -2.64 0.68 2.84
CA ILE A 580 -2.87 -0.13 1.65
C ILE A 580 -4.02 -1.06 1.97
N ASP A 581 -5.23 -0.74 1.51
CA ASP A 581 -6.46 -1.40 1.95
C ASP A 581 -7.32 -1.94 0.80
N GLY A 582 -7.75 -3.20 0.89
CA GLY A 582 -8.79 -3.73 -0.01
C GLY A 582 -8.35 -3.92 -1.46
N ASN A 583 -7.06 -4.02 -1.76
CA ASN A 583 -6.57 -4.21 -3.12
C ASN A 583 -6.59 -5.68 -3.54
N THR A 584 -6.76 -5.93 -4.84
CA THR A 584 -6.95 -7.27 -5.40
C THR A 584 -5.97 -7.59 -6.51
N ALA A 585 -5.33 -8.76 -6.45
CA ALA A 585 -4.56 -9.37 -7.54
C ALA A 585 -5.28 -10.63 -8.04
N GLU A 586 -5.62 -10.69 -9.32
CA GLU A 586 -6.46 -11.75 -9.92
C GLU A 586 -5.67 -12.83 -10.67
N GLY A 587 -4.34 -12.78 -10.62
CA GLY A 587 -3.45 -13.69 -11.33
C GLY A 587 -3.58 -15.15 -10.90
N ASN A 588 -3.61 -16.05 -11.89
CA ASN A 588 -3.94 -17.46 -11.66
C ASN A 588 -2.75 -18.31 -11.23
N ASP A 589 -1.52 -17.86 -11.52
CA ASP A 589 -0.30 -18.60 -11.22
C ASP A 589 0.22 -18.30 -9.80
N ALA A 590 1.10 -19.19 -9.30
CA ALA A 590 1.59 -19.15 -7.92
C ALA A 590 2.35 -17.87 -7.57
N ASP A 591 3.01 -17.30 -8.58
CA ASP A 591 3.81 -16.08 -8.55
C ASP A 591 3.02 -14.84 -8.99
N GLN A 592 1.72 -14.96 -9.27
CA GLN A 592 0.84 -13.85 -9.66
C GLN A 592 -0.09 -13.45 -8.50
N GLY A 593 0.48 -12.81 -7.48
CA GLY A 593 -0.21 -12.45 -6.24
C GLY A 593 0.18 -11.08 -5.70
N GLY A 594 0.27 -10.93 -4.38
CA GLY A 594 0.60 -9.63 -3.77
C GLY A 594 -0.56 -8.66 -3.85
N GLY A 595 -1.73 -9.04 -3.32
CA GLY A 595 -2.97 -8.25 -3.43
C GLY A 595 -2.75 -6.78 -3.05
N GLY A 596 -1.99 -6.53 -1.98
CA GLY A 596 -1.50 -5.20 -1.62
C GLY A 596 -0.23 -4.81 -2.37
N LEU A 597 0.85 -5.57 -2.14
CA LEU A 597 2.21 -5.25 -2.59
C LEU A 597 2.87 -6.43 -3.30
N TYR A 598 3.60 -6.14 -4.39
CA TYR A 598 4.39 -7.11 -5.12
C TYR A 598 5.80 -6.56 -5.43
N SER A 599 6.83 -7.37 -5.25
CA SER A 599 8.22 -7.03 -5.63
C SER A 599 8.85 -8.12 -6.50
N ASN A 600 9.53 -7.74 -7.58
CA ASN A 600 10.16 -8.63 -8.56
C ASN A 600 11.67 -8.40 -8.74
N GLY A 601 12.42 -9.44 -9.10
CA GLY A 601 13.63 -9.32 -9.93
C GLY A 601 14.79 -8.48 -9.38
N GLY A 602 14.92 -8.35 -8.06
CA GLY A 602 15.96 -7.51 -7.42
C GLY A 602 15.44 -6.26 -6.72
N GLY A 603 14.13 -5.99 -6.77
CA GLY A 603 13.51 -4.86 -6.07
C GLY A 603 13.74 -4.86 -4.56
N THR A 604 13.84 -3.66 -3.98
CA THR A 604 13.93 -3.50 -2.52
C THR A 604 12.68 -2.82 -2.00
N MET A 605 11.99 -3.48 -1.07
CA MET A 605 10.83 -2.93 -0.39
C MET A 605 11.17 -2.62 1.07
N VAL A 606 10.94 -1.36 1.49
CA VAL A 606 11.21 -0.88 2.85
C VAL A 606 9.92 -0.29 3.44
N LEU A 607 9.36 -0.98 4.43
CA LEU A 607 8.19 -0.55 5.18
C LEU A 607 8.68 0.02 6.52
N THR A 608 8.49 1.32 6.71
CA THR A 608 8.87 2.02 7.93
C THR A 608 7.65 2.18 8.87
N PRO A 609 7.86 2.60 10.14
CA PRO A 609 6.75 2.71 11.09
C PRO A 609 5.58 3.57 10.58
N GLY A 610 4.36 3.08 10.84
CA GLY A 610 3.11 3.73 10.42
C GLY A 610 2.54 3.21 9.10
N VAL A 611 3.13 2.19 8.48
CA VAL A 611 2.53 1.48 7.34
C VAL A 611 1.48 0.48 7.83
N THR A 612 0.30 0.49 7.22
CA THR A 612 -0.80 -0.45 7.47
C THR A 612 -1.24 -1.11 6.16
N ILE A 613 -1.28 -2.44 6.11
CA ILE A 613 -1.65 -3.26 4.95
C ILE A 613 -2.82 -4.15 5.37
N THR A 614 -4.02 -3.84 4.90
CA THR A 614 -5.25 -4.48 5.37
C THR A 614 -6.17 -4.97 4.27
N ASN A 615 -6.88 -6.07 4.52
CA ASN A 615 -7.97 -6.55 3.66
C ASN A 615 -7.60 -6.76 2.19
N ASN A 616 -6.32 -6.94 1.87
CA ASN A 616 -5.88 -7.17 0.50
C ASN A 616 -5.99 -8.64 0.13
N SER A 617 -6.24 -8.93 -1.14
CA SER A 617 -6.57 -10.29 -1.58
C SER A 617 -5.84 -10.71 -2.86
N ALA A 618 -5.25 -11.91 -2.82
CA ALA A 618 -4.80 -12.64 -4.01
C ALA A 618 -5.85 -13.68 -4.40
N THR A 619 -6.71 -13.34 -5.36
CA THR A 619 -7.96 -14.07 -5.67
C THR A 619 -7.85 -15.07 -6.81
N GLY A 620 -6.79 -15.01 -7.62
CA GLY A 620 -6.63 -15.98 -8.69
C GLY A 620 -6.32 -17.39 -8.16
N THR A 621 -6.48 -18.40 -9.00
CA THR A 621 -6.57 -19.81 -8.55
C THR A 621 -5.39 -20.29 -7.69
N SER A 622 -4.18 -19.80 -7.99
CA SER A 622 -2.97 -20.11 -7.24
C SER A 622 -2.36 -18.84 -6.60
N GLY A 623 -3.11 -17.75 -6.49
CA GLY A 623 -2.60 -16.48 -5.97
C GLY A 623 -2.05 -16.62 -4.54
N SER A 624 -0.86 -16.07 -4.29
CA SER A 624 -0.16 -16.07 -3.00
C SER A 624 0.07 -14.64 -2.49
N GLY A 625 0.40 -14.46 -1.22
CA GLY A 625 0.77 -13.15 -0.69
C GLY A 625 -0.40 -12.17 -0.69
N GLY A 626 -1.44 -12.42 0.10
CA GLY A 626 -2.64 -11.57 0.11
C GLY A 626 -2.28 -10.10 0.38
N GLY A 627 -1.46 -9.87 1.41
CA GLY A 627 -0.87 -8.57 1.70
C GLY A 627 0.34 -8.28 0.81
N ILE A 628 1.38 -9.12 0.90
CA ILE A 628 2.68 -8.93 0.24
C ILE A 628 3.13 -10.22 -0.44
N LEU A 629 3.63 -10.12 -1.68
CA LEU A 629 4.41 -11.17 -2.32
C LEU A 629 5.81 -10.64 -2.66
N ASN A 630 6.84 -11.24 -2.06
CA ASN A 630 8.25 -10.95 -2.32
C ASN A 630 8.83 -12.03 -3.25
N HIS A 631 9.02 -11.70 -4.53
CA HIS A 631 9.40 -12.66 -5.57
C HIS A 631 10.93 -12.82 -5.74
N GLY A 632 11.35 -13.74 -6.62
CA GLY A 632 12.75 -14.13 -6.85
C GLY A 632 13.73 -12.96 -6.95
N GLY A 633 14.73 -12.96 -6.06
CA GLY A 633 15.80 -11.96 -5.97
C GLY A 633 15.45 -10.65 -5.23
N ALA A 634 14.20 -10.44 -4.81
CA ALA A 634 13.77 -9.21 -4.15
C ALA A 634 14.05 -9.19 -2.63
N THR A 635 14.35 -8.01 -2.09
CA THR A 635 14.62 -7.76 -0.66
C THR A 635 13.41 -7.13 0.04
N LEU A 636 13.08 -7.59 1.24
CA LEU A 636 11.95 -7.09 2.03
C LEU A 636 12.40 -6.73 3.45
N GLN A 637 12.21 -5.46 3.82
CA GLN A 637 12.48 -4.93 5.15
C GLN A 637 11.21 -4.32 5.73
N ILE A 638 10.80 -4.81 6.90
CA ILE A 638 9.60 -4.35 7.60
C ILE A 638 10.00 -3.91 9.01
N ASP A 639 9.68 -2.67 9.36
CA ASP A 639 9.80 -2.14 10.71
C ASP A 639 8.45 -1.59 11.18
N SER A 640 7.87 -2.25 12.19
CA SER A 640 6.69 -1.77 12.91
C SER A 640 5.46 -1.53 12.01
N ALA A 641 5.29 -2.34 10.96
CA ALA A 641 4.10 -2.32 10.10
C ALA A 641 2.99 -3.23 10.65
N ILE A 642 1.73 -2.89 10.32
CA ILE A 642 0.55 -3.71 10.63
C ILE A 642 0.08 -4.38 9.34
N ILE A 643 0.03 -5.71 9.32
CA ILE A 643 -0.41 -6.54 8.19
C ILE A 643 -1.57 -7.40 8.68
N MET A 644 -2.80 -7.00 8.35
CA MET A 644 -3.99 -7.57 8.97
C MET A 644 -5.15 -7.89 8.02
N GLY A 645 -5.80 -9.03 8.19
CA GLY A 645 -7.03 -9.35 7.45
C GLY A 645 -6.81 -9.63 5.97
N ASN A 646 -5.58 -9.89 5.54
CA ASN A 646 -5.27 -10.16 4.14
C ASN A 646 -5.51 -11.63 3.81
N THR A 647 -5.91 -11.90 2.56
CA THR A 647 -6.32 -13.24 2.13
C THR A 647 -5.61 -13.72 0.88
N ALA A 648 -5.26 -15.00 0.83
CA ALA A 648 -4.71 -15.64 -0.36
C ALA A 648 -5.38 -16.99 -0.64
N ASN A 649 -5.36 -17.41 -1.90
CA ASN A 649 -5.86 -18.74 -2.23
C ASN A 649 -4.83 -19.84 -1.96
N ARG A 650 -3.54 -19.59 -2.20
CA ARG A 650 -2.51 -20.63 -2.21
C ARG A 650 -1.59 -20.64 -1.00
N ALA A 651 -0.99 -19.50 -0.66
CA ALA A 651 0.01 -19.40 0.40
C ALA A 651 0.20 -17.95 0.85
N GLY A 652 0.64 -17.74 2.09
CA GLY A 652 1.02 -16.42 2.60
C GLY A 652 -0.15 -15.44 2.64
N GLY A 653 -1.11 -15.64 3.55
CA GLY A 653 -2.27 -14.74 3.66
C GLY A 653 -1.82 -13.30 3.88
N GLY A 654 -0.90 -13.11 4.83
CA GLY A 654 -0.20 -11.85 5.05
C GLY A 654 0.95 -11.67 4.05
N ILE A 655 1.94 -12.55 4.11
CA ILE A 655 3.19 -12.46 3.33
C ILE A 655 3.55 -13.80 2.70
N GLU A 656 3.85 -13.79 1.40
CA GLU A 656 4.58 -14.87 0.69
C GLU A 656 6.00 -14.40 0.38
N ASP A 657 7.01 -15.18 0.77
CA ASP A 657 8.40 -14.96 0.37
C ASP A 657 8.95 -16.15 -0.45
N ILE A 658 9.38 -15.85 -1.67
CA ILE A 658 10.04 -16.79 -2.59
C ILE A 658 11.31 -16.16 -3.21
N SER A 659 11.91 -15.21 -2.49
CA SER A 659 13.04 -14.42 -2.98
C SER A 659 14.38 -15.18 -3.10
N GLY A 660 14.55 -16.29 -2.37
CA GLY A 660 15.72 -17.17 -2.45
C GLY A 660 16.97 -16.71 -1.67
N ASP A 661 18.08 -17.45 -1.80
CA ASP A 661 19.26 -17.37 -0.92
C ASP A 661 20.01 -16.03 -0.91
N SER A 662 19.90 -15.26 -2.00
CA SER A 662 20.59 -13.97 -2.17
C SER A 662 19.90 -12.81 -1.46
N SER A 663 18.68 -13.03 -0.95
CA SER A 663 17.78 -11.98 -0.51
C SER A 663 17.69 -11.94 1.00
N GLU A 664 17.68 -10.74 1.58
CA GLU A 664 17.50 -10.54 3.02
C GLU A 664 16.03 -10.18 3.30
N VAL A 665 15.35 -11.02 4.08
CA VAL A 665 14.01 -10.69 4.60
C VAL A 665 14.11 -10.44 6.10
N MET A 666 13.85 -9.20 6.50
CA MET A 666 13.91 -8.75 7.89
C MET A 666 12.58 -8.15 8.32
N ILE A 667 11.99 -8.72 9.36
CA ILE A 667 10.73 -8.26 9.94
C ILE A 667 11.00 -7.90 11.41
N ILE A 668 10.78 -6.64 11.77
CA ILE A 668 11.05 -6.11 13.11
C ILE A 668 9.77 -5.48 13.66
N ASN A 669 9.36 -5.89 14.87
CA ASN A 669 8.22 -5.32 15.60
C ASN A 669 6.91 -5.21 14.82
N ALA A 670 6.74 -6.04 13.78
CA ALA A 670 5.54 -6.02 12.95
C ALA A 670 4.39 -6.79 13.61
N ILE A 671 3.16 -6.49 13.21
CA ILE A 671 1.95 -7.22 13.61
C ILE A 671 1.40 -7.93 12.39
N LEU A 672 1.40 -9.25 12.39
CA LEU A 672 0.81 -10.11 11.36
C LEU A 672 -0.43 -10.76 11.97
N SER A 673 -1.62 -10.22 11.67
CA SER A 673 -2.85 -10.61 12.38
C SER A 673 -4.03 -10.96 11.49
N ASN A 674 -4.84 -11.96 11.86
CA ASN A 674 -6.08 -12.28 11.13
C ASN A 674 -5.92 -12.52 9.62
N ASN A 675 -4.73 -12.94 9.16
CA ASN A 675 -4.52 -13.24 7.74
C ASN A 675 -4.90 -14.69 7.43
N GLU A 676 -5.49 -14.95 6.27
CA GLU A 676 -6.09 -16.24 5.95
C GLU A 676 -5.67 -16.79 4.58
N VAL A 677 -5.42 -18.10 4.52
CA VAL A 677 -5.23 -18.84 3.27
C VAL A 677 -6.31 -19.92 3.15
N PHE A 678 -7.01 -19.96 2.01
CA PHE A 678 -8.18 -20.85 1.86
C PHE A 678 -7.87 -22.24 1.30
N ASN A 679 -7.31 -22.32 0.10
CA ASN A 679 -7.27 -23.55 -0.70
C ASN A 679 -5.89 -24.22 -0.62
N ALA A 680 -5.86 -25.55 -0.77
CA ALA A 680 -4.62 -26.31 -0.83
C ALA A 680 -3.72 -25.80 -1.99
N PRO A 681 -2.40 -25.65 -1.78
CA PRO A 681 -1.60 -26.13 -0.65
C PRO A 681 -1.84 -25.39 0.68
N GLY A 682 -2.42 -24.19 0.72
CA GLY A 682 -3.06 -23.67 1.94
C GLY A 682 -2.11 -23.31 3.09
N ASN A 683 -0.89 -22.84 2.81
CA ASN A 683 0.18 -22.74 3.80
C ASN A 683 0.44 -21.31 4.28
N GLY A 684 0.80 -21.14 5.56
CA GLY A 684 1.30 -19.87 6.10
C GLY A 684 0.25 -18.76 6.14
N GLY A 685 -0.63 -18.79 7.13
CA GLY A 685 -1.66 -17.75 7.28
C GLY A 685 -1.04 -16.35 7.42
N GLY A 686 -0.10 -16.20 8.34
CA GLY A 686 0.66 -14.96 8.54
C GLY A 686 1.79 -14.80 7.52
N LEU A 687 2.76 -15.70 7.53
CA LEU A 687 3.93 -15.72 6.64
C LEU A 687 4.21 -17.12 6.12
N HIS A 688 4.44 -17.22 4.81
CA HIS A 688 4.94 -18.42 4.16
C HIS A 688 6.28 -18.14 3.47
N VAL A 689 7.30 -18.94 3.77
CA VAL A 689 8.62 -18.92 3.12
C VAL A 689 8.72 -20.12 2.21
N GLY A 690 8.43 -19.95 0.93
CA GLY A 690 8.42 -21.03 -0.06
C GLY A 690 9.79 -21.35 -0.65
N GLY A 691 10.70 -20.38 -0.66
CA GLY A 691 12.05 -20.51 -1.20
C GLY A 691 13.08 -21.07 -0.22
N ASN A 692 14.35 -21.03 -0.64
CA ASN A 692 15.50 -21.41 0.18
C ASN A 692 16.08 -20.24 1.00
N GLY A 693 15.45 -19.06 0.90
CA GLY A 693 15.90 -17.82 1.53
C GLY A 693 15.94 -17.86 3.06
N SER A 694 16.61 -16.87 3.65
CA SER A 694 16.68 -16.71 5.10
C SER A 694 15.79 -15.56 5.56
N VAL A 695 14.91 -15.85 6.52
CA VAL A 695 14.02 -14.85 7.13
C VAL A 695 14.37 -14.66 8.60
N THR A 696 14.53 -13.41 9.02
CA THR A 696 14.70 -13.05 10.44
C THR A 696 13.52 -12.19 10.91
N ILE A 697 12.86 -12.63 11.97
CA ILE A 697 11.74 -11.96 12.63
C ILE A 697 12.16 -11.61 14.06
N ARG A 698 12.07 -10.35 14.46
CA ARG A 698 12.49 -9.87 15.80
C ARG A 698 11.42 -8.99 16.42
N GLY A 699 10.88 -9.40 17.57
CA GLY A 699 9.78 -8.69 18.22
C GLY A 699 8.49 -8.71 17.39
N GLY A 700 7.43 -8.12 17.93
CA GLY A 700 6.13 -8.05 17.28
C GLY A 700 5.24 -9.25 17.56
N GLN A 701 4.17 -9.38 16.79
CA GLN A 701 3.07 -10.32 17.01
C GLN A 701 2.69 -11.05 15.72
N VAL A 702 2.42 -12.34 15.83
CA VAL A 702 1.86 -13.20 14.78
C VAL A 702 0.63 -13.86 15.38
N ASN A 703 -0.55 -13.29 15.17
CA ASN A 703 -1.74 -13.72 15.90
C ASN A 703 -3.00 -13.94 15.06
N GLU A 704 -3.83 -14.89 15.48
CA GLU A 704 -5.14 -15.16 14.87
C GLU A 704 -5.08 -15.43 13.36
N ASN A 705 -3.93 -15.88 12.83
CA ASN A 705 -3.80 -16.20 11.41
C ASN A 705 -4.28 -17.63 11.15
N ARG A 706 -4.77 -17.88 9.93
CA ARG A 706 -5.42 -19.14 9.57
C ARG A 706 -4.89 -19.71 8.27
N ALA A 707 -4.42 -20.95 8.31
CA ALA A 707 -3.96 -21.70 7.16
C ALA A 707 -4.95 -22.81 6.80
N GLY A 708 -5.27 -22.93 5.51
CA GLY A 708 -6.12 -23.98 4.96
C GLY A 708 -5.54 -25.40 5.15
N GLN A 709 -4.21 -25.51 5.26
CA GLN A 709 -3.51 -26.78 5.49
C GLN A 709 -2.53 -26.68 6.66
N GLU A 710 -1.44 -25.94 6.54
CA GLU A 710 -0.30 -25.98 7.48
C GLU A 710 0.25 -24.59 7.85
N GLY A 711 0.83 -24.47 9.04
CA GLY A 711 1.52 -23.25 9.47
C GLY A 711 0.57 -22.07 9.60
N GLY A 712 -0.35 -22.10 10.57
CA GLY A 712 -1.35 -21.03 10.74
C GLY A 712 -0.70 -19.65 10.87
N GLY A 713 0.35 -19.54 11.68
CA GLY A 713 1.17 -18.33 11.82
C GLY A 713 2.30 -18.25 10.79
N LEU A 714 3.38 -19.00 11.03
CA LEU A 714 4.62 -18.98 10.25
C LEU A 714 4.92 -20.35 9.63
N TRP A 715 5.27 -20.37 8.35
CA TRP A 715 5.64 -21.59 7.62
C TRP A 715 7.01 -21.45 6.97
N ASN A 716 7.93 -22.36 7.28
CA ASN A 716 9.30 -22.41 6.75
C ASN A 716 9.50 -23.64 5.85
N ASN A 717 10.06 -23.45 4.65
CA ASN A 717 10.46 -24.57 3.79
C ASN A 717 11.85 -25.12 4.18
N VAL A 718 12.75 -25.27 3.20
CA VAL A 718 14.14 -25.75 3.37
C VAL A 718 15.13 -24.65 3.78
N GLY A 719 14.71 -23.39 3.77
CA GLY A 719 15.51 -22.23 4.17
C GLY A 719 15.71 -22.12 5.69
N THR A 720 16.27 -20.98 6.12
CA THR A 720 16.47 -20.68 7.55
C THR A 720 15.46 -19.63 8.02
N MET A 721 14.65 -19.97 9.02
CA MET A 721 13.77 -19.03 9.70
C MET A 721 14.28 -18.80 11.12
N ARG A 722 14.58 -17.54 11.46
CA ARG A 722 14.98 -17.15 12.82
C ARG A 722 13.95 -16.22 13.43
N VAL A 723 13.39 -16.61 14.58
CA VAL A 723 12.30 -15.91 15.27
C VAL A 723 12.77 -15.57 16.69
N ILE A 724 12.75 -14.28 17.04
CA ILE A 724 13.39 -13.78 18.28
C ILE A 724 12.43 -12.86 19.03
N GLY A 725 12.01 -13.21 20.24
CA GLY A 725 11.16 -12.34 21.07
C GLY A 725 9.78 -12.06 20.46
N VAL A 726 9.24 -12.99 19.67
CA VAL A 726 7.95 -12.85 18.97
C VAL A 726 6.85 -13.57 19.73
N GLU A 727 5.68 -12.94 19.83
CA GLU A 727 4.45 -13.56 20.30
C GLU A 727 3.71 -14.22 19.12
N VAL A 728 3.54 -15.54 19.17
CA VAL A 728 2.83 -16.36 18.19
C VAL A 728 1.58 -16.90 18.86
N ASP A 729 0.45 -16.19 18.73
CA ASP A 729 -0.76 -16.42 19.54
C ASP A 729 -2.02 -16.75 18.72
N GLY A 730 -2.77 -17.78 19.10
CA GLY A 730 -4.12 -18.00 18.56
C GLY A 730 -4.19 -18.39 17.07
N ASN A 731 -3.08 -18.83 16.46
CA ASN A 731 -3.07 -19.20 15.04
C ASN A 731 -3.62 -20.61 14.80
N ILE A 732 -4.24 -20.83 13.64
CA ILE A 732 -5.01 -22.05 13.33
C ILE A 732 -4.53 -22.69 12.02
N ALA A 733 -4.24 -23.99 12.08
CA ALA A 733 -4.06 -24.85 10.91
C ALA A 733 -5.28 -25.79 10.76
N LEU A 734 -5.84 -25.88 9.54
CA LEU A 734 -7.06 -26.66 9.25
C LEU A 734 -6.81 -28.01 8.57
N GLY A 735 -5.58 -28.30 8.17
CA GLY A 735 -5.26 -29.49 7.37
C GLY A 735 -5.64 -30.79 8.07
N VAL A 736 -6.21 -31.70 7.28
CA VAL A 736 -6.95 -32.88 7.77
C VAL A 736 -6.10 -34.13 7.89
N LYS A 737 -4.90 -34.16 7.28
CA LYS A 737 -3.99 -35.29 7.30
C LYS A 737 -3.05 -35.24 8.50
N ALA A 738 -2.38 -36.36 8.73
CA ALA A 738 -1.46 -36.54 9.86
C ALA A 738 -0.18 -35.71 9.74
N ASP A 739 0.23 -35.42 8.51
CA ASP A 739 1.36 -34.57 8.13
C ASP A 739 0.97 -33.10 7.94
N ASP A 740 -0.32 -32.78 8.08
CA ASP A 740 -0.78 -31.39 8.15
C ASP A 740 -0.77 -30.91 9.61
N GLY A 741 -0.42 -29.64 9.86
CA GLY A 741 -0.34 -29.15 11.25
C GLY A 741 0.37 -27.82 11.42
N GLY A 742 0.92 -27.61 12.63
CA GLY A 742 1.66 -26.39 12.96
C GLY A 742 0.73 -25.20 13.09
N GLY A 743 -0.14 -25.20 14.11
CA GLY A 743 -1.07 -24.10 14.32
C GLY A 743 -0.35 -22.76 14.37
N GLY A 744 0.72 -22.66 15.15
CA GLY A 744 1.60 -21.49 15.21
C GLY A 744 2.69 -21.53 14.15
N LEU A 745 3.50 -22.59 14.16
CA LEU A 745 4.77 -22.70 13.44
C LEU A 745 4.83 -24.02 12.65
N PHE A 746 5.36 -23.97 11.42
CA PHE A 746 5.60 -25.16 10.62
C PHE A 746 7.00 -25.14 10.01
N ASN A 747 7.73 -26.25 10.08
CA ASN A 747 9.06 -26.42 9.49
C ASN A 747 9.11 -27.63 8.55
N ASN A 748 9.37 -27.37 7.27
CA ASN A 748 9.38 -28.39 6.22
C ASN A 748 10.80 -28.75 5.75
N GLY A 749 11.63 -29.27 6.65
CA GLY A 749 12.98 -29.72 6.30
C GLY A 749 14.07 -28.66 6.39
N GLY A 750 13.72 -27.40 6.65
CA GLY A 750 14.67 -26.31 6.85
C GLY A 750 15.23 -26.20 8.27
N THR A 751 15.88 -25.07 8.53
CA THR A 751 16.41 -24.72 9.84
C THR A 751 15.50 -23.67 10.49
N MET A 752 14.92 -24.00 11.65
CA MET A 752 14.12 -23.07 12.44
C MET A 752 14.83 -22.79 13.78
N ILE A 753 15.09 -21.51 14.06
CA ILE A 753 15.75 -21.05 15.28
C ILE A 753 14.79 -20.13 16.02
N LEU A 754 14.37 -20.53 17.21
CA LEU A 754 13.45 -19.78 18.07
C LEU A 754 14.19 -19.34 19.33
N GLU A 755 14.24 -18.04 19.59
CA GLU A 755 14.92 -17.43 20.73
C GLU A 755 13.90 -16.59 21.52
N ASP A 756 13.64 -16.93 22.79
CA ASP A 756 12.73 -16.19 23.68
C ASP A 756 11.31 -15.95 23.09
N VAL A 757 10.74 -16.98 22.43
CA VAL A 757 9.41 -16.88 21.81
C VAL A 757 8.28 -17.24 22.76
N GLU A 758 7.12 -16.60 22.61
CA GLU A 758 5.88 -16.99 23.29
C GLU A 758 4.95 -17.63 22.24
N VAL A 759 4.83 -18.96 22.25
CA VAL A 759 3.98 -19.72 21.34
C VAL A 759 2.74 -20.15 22.10
N THR A 760 1.65 -19.39 21.97
CA THR A 760 0.49 -19.51 22.84
C THR A 760 -0.81 -19.77 22.10
N ASN A 761 -1.69 -20.59 22.68
CA ASN A 761 -3.07 -20.80 22.20
C ASN A 761 -3.22 -21.20 20.72
N ASN A 762 -2.18 -21.73 20.09
CA ASN A 762 -2.25 -22.12 18.68
C ASN A 762 -2.90 -23.50 18.53
N ALA A 763 -3.60 -23.72 17.41
CA ALA A 763 -4.43 -24.91 17.23
C ALA A 763 -4.27 -25.58 15.86
N ALA A 764 -3.96 -26.89 15.87
CA ALA A 764 -4.09 -27.75 14.70
C ALA A 764 -5.45 -28.48 14.75
N THR A 765 -6.44 -27.90 14.07
CA THR A 765 -7.87 -28.25 14.25
C THR A 765 -8.41 -29.24 13.23
N GLY A 766 -7.66 -29.55 12.17
CA GLY A 766 -8.08 -30.56 11.20
C GLY A 766 -8.07 -31.96 11.81
N THR A 767 -8.79 -32.90 11.18
CA THR A 767 -9.17 -34.18 11.80
C THR A 767 -7.99 -35.04 12.28
N ALA A 768 -6.85 -34.96 11.60
CA ALA A 768 -5.59 -35.58 12.03
C ALA A 768 -4.48 -34.53 12.21
N GLY A 769 -4.85 -33.26 12.40
CA GLY A 769 -3.91 -32.16 12.57
C GLY A 769 -3.08 -32.31 13.83
N SER A 770 -1.81 -31.97 13.73
CA SER A 770 -0.83 -32.18 14.80
C SER A 770 0.08 -30.97 15.01
N GLY A 771 0.88 -30.95 16.09
CA GLY A 771 1.78 -29.83 16.38
C GLY A 771 1.03 -28.52 16.58
N GLY A 772 0.26 -28.40 17.66
CA GLY A 772 -0.58 -27.22 17.90
C GLY A 772 0.23 -25.92 17.90
N GLY A 773 1.36 -25.92 18.60
CA GLY A 773 2.34 -24.83 18.57
C GLY A 773 3.27 -24.93 17.37
N LEU A 774 3.96 -26.07 17.20
CA LEU A 774 4.95 -26.31 16.15
C LEU A 774 4.81 -27.71 15.54
N PHE A 775 4.90 -27.82 14.22
CA PHE A 775 5.05 -29.09 13.51
C PHE A 775 6.34 -29.06 12.66
N SER A 776 7.20 -30.07 12.78
CA SER A 776 8.40 -30.22 11.95
C SER A 776 8.39 -31.55 11.20
N THR A 777 8.38 -31.52 9.86
CA THR A 777 8.41 -32.75 9.04
C THR A 777 9.82 -33.34 8.92
N ALA A 778 10.83 -32.47 8.90
CA ALA A 778 12.26 -32.79 8.83
C ALA A 778 13.09 -31.56 9.25
N GLY A 779 14.42 -31.61 9.08
CA GLY A 779 15.29 -30.45 9.28
C GLY A 779 15.73 -30.25 10.73
N ALA A 780 16.25 -29.07 11.06
CA ALA A 780 16.77 -28.76 12.40
C ALA A 780 15.92 -27.67 13.06
N VAL A 781 15.39 -27.95 14.24
CA VAL A 781 14.67 -26.97 15.06
C VAL A 781 15.44 -26.76 16.36
N THR A 782 15.78 -25.51 16.67
CA THR A 782 16.40 -25.11 17.94
C THR A 782 15.52 -24.08 18.62
N VAL A 783 15.19 -24.33 19.89
CA VAL A 783 14.41 -23.45 20.75
C VAL A 783 15.24 -23.14 21.98
N THR A 784 15.51 -21.87 22.24
CA THR A 784 16.26 -21.41 23.41
C THR A 784 15.44 -20.36 24.14
N GLY A 785 15.09 -20.64 25.41
CA GLY A 785 14.16 -19.82 26.16
C GLY A 785 12.74 -19.82 25.59
N GLY A 786 11.85 -19.08 26.23
CA GLY A 786 10.46 -18.94 25.81
C GLY A 786 9.51 -20.02 26.34
N ASN A 787 8.29 -20.00 25.82
CA ASN A 787 7.15 -20.72 26.39
C ASN A 787 6.19 -21.21 25.31
N PHE A 788 5.82 -22.49 25.41
CA PHE A 788 4.74 -23.11 24.64
C PHE A 788 3.56 -23.32 25.58
N PHE A 789 2.56 -22.44 25.51
CA PHE A 789 1.44 -22.42 26.46
C PHE A 789 0.07 -22.58 25.80
N GLY A 790 -0.73 -23.53 26.26
CA GLY A 790 -2.13 -23.63 25.84
C GLY A 790 -2.34 -24.05 24.39
N ASN A 791 -1.30 -24.56 23.71
CA ASN A 791 -1.43 -25.01 22.33
C ASN A 791 -2.18 -26.34 22.24
N SER A 792 -2.89 -26.56 21.14
CA SER A 792 -3.75 -27.73 20.99
C SER A 792 -3.65 -28.41 19.63
N SER A 793 -3.76 -29.73 19.62
CA SER A 793 -3.85 -30.52 18.40
C SER A 793 -4.83 -31.69 18.55
N ASN A 794 -5.31 -32.24 17.43
CA ASN A 794 -6.24 -33.37 17.47
C ASN A 794 -5.52 -34.72 17.56
N ARG A 795 -4.35 -34.85 16.91
CA ARG A 795 -3.67 -36.14 16.72
C ARG A 795 -2.44 -36.31 17.60
N ALA A 796 -1.46 -35.42 17.52
CA ALA A 796 -0.18 -35.58 18.20
C ALA A 796 0.49 -34.23 18.49
N GLY A 797 1.29 -34.16 19.55
CA GLY A 797 2.11 -32.98 19.85
C GLY A 797 1.27 -31.73 20.11
N GLY A 798 0.70 -31.59 21.30
CA GLY A 798 -0.13 -30.43 21.64
C GLY A 798 0.67 -29.13 21.51
N ALA A 799 1.89 -29.10 22.05
CA ALA A 799 2.86 -28.07 21.69
C ALA A 799 3.61 -28.43 20.40
N VAL A 800 4.29 -29.58 20.34
CA VAL A 800 5.22 -29.89 19.25
C VAL A 800 5.09 -31.32 18.74
N GLU A 801 5.01 -31.49 17.42
CA GLU A 801 5.32 -32.77 16.75
C GLU A 801 6.58 -32.66 15.88
N GLN A 802 7.46 -33.65 16.00
CA GLN A 802 8.63 -33.85 15.17
C GLN A 802 8.51 -35.17 14.40
N VAL A 803 8.51 -35.13 13.07
CA VAL A 803 8.47 -36.33 12.23
C VAL A 803 9.86 -36.82 11.86
N ASP A 804 10.81 -35.94 11.54
CA ASP A 804 12.20 -36.33 11.29
C ASP A 804 13.17 -35.19 11.66
N GLY A 805 14.48 -35.44 11.57
CA GLY A 805 15.52 -34.45 11.79
C GLY A 805 15.95 -34.29 13.26
N SER A 806 16.33 -33.07 13.65
CA SER A 806 16.79 -32.76 15.01
C SER A 806 15.95 -31.68 15.68
N TYR A 807 15.67 -31.88 16.97
CA TYR A 807 15.02 -30.90 17.84
C TYR A 807 15.90 -30.63 19.07
N THR A 808 16.19 -29.38 19.35
CA THR A 808 16.96 -28.96 20.54
C THR A 808 16.16 -27.93 21.32
N SER A 809 15.88 -28.23 22.59
CA SER A 809 15.20 -27.36 23.54
C SER A 809 16.15 -27.02 24.69
N ILE A 810 16.38 -25.73 24.93
CA ILE A 810 17.23 -25.22 25.99
C ILE A 810 16.44 -24.22 26.83
N ASP A 811 16.23 -24.53 28.12
CA ASP A 811 15.54 -23.65 29.08
C ASP A 811 14.11 -23.21 28.64
N VAL A 812 13.37 -24.11 27.98
CA VAL A 812 12.01 -23.86 27.46
C VAL A 812 10.95 -24.36 28.43
N THR A 813 9.83 -23.63 28.54
CA THR A 813 8.64 -24.09 29.28
C THR A 813 7.57 -24.61 28.32
N TYR A 814 7.10 -25.84 28.51
CA TYR A 814 5.94 -26.42 27.82
C TYR A 814 4.82 -26.61 28.83
N ARG A 815 3.80 -25.76 28.79
CA ARG A 815 2.73 -25.74 29.79
C ARG A 815 1.32 -25.80 29.23
N SER A 816 0.46 -26.62 29.83
CA SER A 816 -0.99 -26.64 29.54
C SER A 816 -1.33 -26.91 28.07
N ASN A 817 -0.48 -27.64 27.35
CA ASN A 817 -0.75 -28.02 25.97
C ASN A 817 -1.60 -29.30 25.91
N VAL A 818 -2.42 -29.41 24.88
CA VAL A 818 -3.49 -30.41 24.82
C VAL A 818 -3.45 -31.16 23.49
N THR A 819 -3.36 -32.48 23.54
CA THR A 819 -3.59 -33.35 22.38
C THR A 819 -4.91 -34.11 22.55
N GLY A 820 -5.69 -34.21 21.46
CA GLY A 820 -6.96 -34.94 21.37
C GLY A 820 -6.84 -36.46 21.58
N ARG A 821 -7.85 -37.23 21.16
CA ARG A 821 -7.98 -38.67 21.49
C ARG A 821 -7.58 -39.66 20.38
N ALA A 822 -7.15 -39.21 19.20
CA ALA A 822 -6.91 -40.14 18.08
C ALA A 822 -5.77 -39.70 17.15
N PRO A 823 -4.59 -40.36 17.21
CA PRO A 823 -4.09 -41.27 18.25
C PRO A 823 -3.97 -40.63 19.64
N GLY A 824 -3.75 -39.33 19.76
CA GLY A 824 -3.83 -38.61 21.04
C GLY A 824 -2.56 -38.60 21.88
N ASN A 825 -1.39 -38.58 21.24
CA ASN A 825 -0.10 -38.80 21.89
C ASN A 825 0.72 -37.50 22.04
N GLY A 826 1.53 -37.38 23.09
CA GLY A 826 2.47 -36.26 23.24
C GLY A 826 1.76 -34.94 23.54
N GLY A 827 1.36 -34.70 24.79
CA GLY A 827 0.67 -33.46 25.18
C GLY A 827 1.57 -32.24 25.00
N ALA A 828 2.81 -32.29 25.50
CA ALA A 828 3.83 -31.32 25.15
C ALA A 828 4.53 -31.69 23.83
N PHE A 829 5.20 -32.84 23.80
CA PHE A 829 6.12 -33.17 22.70
C PHE A 829 5.93 -34.60 22.18
N HIS A 830 5.93 -34.74 20.86
CA HIS A 830 5.77 -36.02 20.17
C HIS A 830 6.81 -36.22 19.06
N VAL A 831 7.59 -37.30 19.12
CA VAL A 831 8.43 -37.75 18.00
C VAL A 831 7.70 -38.83 17.21
N THR A 832 7.51 -38.68 15.91
CA THR A 832 6.91 -39.70 15.03
C THR A 832 7.95 -40.50 14.24
N GLY A 833 9.12 -39.92 13.96
CA GLY A 833 10.18 -40.55 13.17
C GLY A 833 10.98 -41.60 13.90
N THR A 834 11.43 -42.61 13.17
CA THR A 834 12.21 -43.73 13.73
C THR A 834 13.72 -43.49 13.73
N SER A 835 14.18 -42.32 13.28
CA SER A 835 15.58 -41.90 13.21
C SER A 835 15.82 -40.49 13.78
N SER A 836 14.79 -39.87 14.35
CA SER A 836 14.85 -38.50 14.84
C SER A 836 15.73 -38.37 16.07
N THR A 837 16.30 -37.18 16.26
CA THR A 837 17.03 -36.83 17.48
C THR A 837 16.33 -35.67 18.17
N SER A 838 16.16 -35.78 19.49
CA SER A 838 15.60 -34.72 20.32
C SER A 838 16.45 -34.56 21.59
N SER A 839 16.72 -33.32 21.97
CA SER A 839 17.49 -32.98 23.16
C SER A 839 16.77 -31.90 23.94
N PHE A 840 16.57 -32.14 25.23
CA PHE A 840 16.02 -31.19 26.19
C PHE A 840 17.06 -30.94 27.27
N THR A 841 17.44 -29.68 27.47
CA THR A 841 18.40 -29.27 28.49
C THR A 841 17.81 -28.12 29.28
N GLY A 842 17.55 -28.32 30.57
CA GLY A 842 16.85 -27.32 31.39
C GLY A 842 15.37 -27.15 31.03
N GLY A 843 14.69 -26.25 31.75
CA GLY A 843 13.29 -25.92 31.50
C GLY A 843 12.26 -26.84 32.18
N MET A 844 11.00 -26.70 31.79
CA MET A 844 9.84 -27.32 32.45
C MET A 844 8.86 -27.91 31.43
N VAL A 845 8.36 -29.12 31.69
CA VAL A 845 7.26 -29.76 30.94
C VAL A 845 6.14 -30.03 31.93
N MET A 846 5.12 -29.15 31.97
CA MET A 846 4.11 -29.20 33.02
C MET A 846 2.66 -29.04 32.59
N ASP A 847 1.75 -29.67 33.34
CA ASP A 847 0.29 -29.49 33.16
C ASP A 847 -0.22 -29.85 31.76
N ASN A 848 0.54 -30.63 30.99
CA ASN A 848 0.14 -31.01 29.64
C ASN A 848 -0.82 -32.19 29.66
N PHE A 849 -1.64 -32.29 28.62
CA PHE A 849 -2.70 -33.27 28.50
C PHE A 849 -2.56 -34.07 27.21
N ALA A 850 -2.58 -35.39 27.33
CA ALA A 850 -2.71 -36.29 26.19
C ALA A 850 -3.99 -37.13 26.32
N GLY A 851 -4.68 -37.34 25.20
CA GLY A 851 -5.84 -38.22 25.15
C GLY A 851 -5.49 -39.70 25.22
N ASN A 852 -4.23 -40.10 25.05
CA ASN A 852 -3.84 -41.51 24.99
C ASN A 852 -2.49 -41.85 25.64
N GLU A 853 -1.36 -41.27 25.18
CA GLU A 853 -0.03 -41.64 25.70
C GLU A 853 0.91 -40.43 25.80
N GLY A 854 1.87 -40.45 26.74
CA GLY A 854 2.96 -39.47 26.76
C GLY A 854 2.50 -38.02 26.98
N ALA A 855 1.81 -37.70 28.07
CA ALA A 855 1.29 -36.33 28.24
C ALA A 855 2.41 -35.27 28.30
N GLY A 856 3.55 -35.60 28.90
CA GLY A 856 4.78 -34.80 28.77
C GLY A 856 5.49 -35.08 27.44
N LEU A 857 6.39 -36.07 27.44
CA LEU A 857 7.27 -36.40 26.31
C LEU A 857 6.97 -37.78 25.74
N TRP A 858 6.88 -37.89 24.41
CA TRP A 858 6.66 -39.14 23.70
C TRP A 858 7.74 -39.41 22.65
N ASN A 859 8.41 -40.57 22.72
CA ASN A 859 9.48 -40.98 21.80
C ASN A 859 9.11 -42.24 21.00
N GLN A 860 9.44 -42.25 19.70
CA GLN A 860 9.09 -43.32 18.77
C GLN A 860 10.01 -44.55 18.87
N SER A 861 9.51 -45.70 18.39
CA SER A 861 10.31 -46.90 18.13
C SER A 861 11.52 -46.70 17.19
N GLY A 862 12.49 -47.62 17.23
CA GLY A 862 13.60 -47.66 16.29
C GLY A 862 14.86 -46.97 16.82
N MET A 863 15.52 -46.18 15.99
CA MET A 863 16.74 -45.43 16.35
C MET A 863 16.42 -43.99 16.83
N ALA A 864 15.14 -43.66 17.04
CA ALA A 864 14.73 -42.37 17.56
C ALA A 864 15.34 -42.16 18.96
N THR A 865 16.12 -41.10 19.11
CA THR A 865 16.88 -40.83 20.34
C THR A 865 16.37 -39.55 20.99
N MET A 866 16.01 -39.64 22.28
CA MET A 866 15.64 -38.50 23.12
C MET A 866 16.59 -38.40 24.30
N THR A 867 17.25 -37.25 24.45
CA THR A 867 18.08 -36.93 25.61
C THR A 867 17.39 -35.86 26.45
N VAL A 868 17.26 -36.09 27.74
CA VAL A 868 16.60 -35.20 28.70
C VAL A 868 17.57 -34.94 29.86
N GLU A 869 18.05 -33.71 29.97
CA GLU A 869 19.05 -33.32 30.95
C GLU A 869 18.54 -32.13 31.78
N ASN A 870 18.52 -32.27 33.10
CA ASN A 870 18.15 -31.18 34.00
C ASN A 870 16.73 -30.59 33.77
N VAL A 871 15.77 -31.44 33.39
CA VAL A 871 14.38 -31.00 33.09
C VAL A 871 13.43 -31.36 34.23
N SER A 872 12.48 -30.47 34.51
CA SER A 872 11.35 -30.75 35.43
C SER A 872 10.10 -31.16 34.65
N ILE A 873 9.69 -32.42 34.74
CA ILE A 873 8.51 -32.99 34.07
C ILE A 873 7.42 -33.24 35.11
N PHE A 874 6.42 -32.37 35.15
CA PHE A 874 5.52 -32.23 36.29
C PHE A 874 4.03 -32.23 35.93
N ASN A 875 3.20 -32.92 36.71
CA ASN A 875 1.74 -32.77 36.63
C ASN A 875 1.14 -32.99 35.22
N ASN A 876 1.77 -33.81 34.38
CA ASN A 876 1.24 -34.13 33.06
C ASN A 876 0.22 -35.27 33.17
N THR A 877 -0.89 -35.16 32.44
CA THR A 877 -2.06 -36.04 32.58
C THR A 877 -2.42 -36.75 31.29
N VAL A 878 -2.45 -38.08 31.34
CA VAL A 878 -3.10 -38.92 30.32
C VAL A 878 -4.52 -39.22 30.76
N ASN A 879 -5.51 -38.94 29.90
CA ASN A 879 -6.94 -39.15 30.20
C ASN A 879 -7.63 -40.11 29.21
N GLY A 880 -6.84 -40.94 28.56
CA GLY A 880 -7.32 -42.05 27.75
C GLY A 880 -8.05 -43.09 28.60
N THR A 881 -8.81 -43.97 27.95
CA THR A 881 -9.58 -45.04 28.61
C THR A 881 -9.32 -46.41 27.97
N ALA A 882 -8.45 -46.49 26.98
CA ALA A 882 -8.11 -47.72 26.27
C ALA A 882 -6.98 -48.49 27.00
N PRO A 883 -6.99 -49.83 26.95
CA PRO A 883 -5.88 -50.64 27.43
C PRO A 883 -4.60 -50.33 26.62
N GLY A 884 -3.58 -49.75 27.27
CA GLY A 884 -2.34 -49.32 26.64
C GLY A 884 -1.97 -47.85 26.92
N ASP A 885 -2.94 -47.04 27.37
CA ASP A 885 -2.79 -45.60 27.56
C ASP A 885 -1.90 -45.25 28.76
N ALA A 886 -0.67 -44.78 28.53
CA ALA A 886 0.34 -44.77 29.60
C ALA A 886 1.44 -43.71 29.39
N GLY A 887 2.34 -43.57 30.37
CA GLY A 887 3.46 -42.62 30.33
C GLY A 887 3.02 -41.18 30.56
N GLY A 888 2.48 -40.86 31.74
CA GLY A 888 2.06 -39.49 32.06
C GLY A 888 3.20 -38.47 31.87
N GLY A 889 4.38 -38.76 32.43
CA GLY A 889 5.59 -37.94 32.24
C GLY A 889 6.28 -38.23 30.92
N ILE A 890 6.83 -39.44 30.76
CA ILE A 890 7.57 -39.88 29.57
C ILE A 890 7.03 -41.23 29.08
N PHE A 891 6.79 -41.33 27.77
CA PHE A 891 6.49 -42.58 27.09
C PHE A 891 7.55 -42.88 26.02
N ASN A 892 8.22 -44.03 26.12
CA ASN A 892 9.16 -44.53 25.11
C ASN A 892 8.55 -45.73 24.38
N ASN A 893 8.17 -45.55 23.13
CA ASN A 893 7.48 -46.56 22.31
C ASN A 893 8.43 -47.56 21.63
N GLY A 894 9.59 -47.84 22.24
CA GLY A 894 10.60 -48.73 21.65
C GLY A 894 11.83 -48.04 21.06
N GLY A 895 12.06 -46.77 21.37
CA GLY A 895 13.24 -45.99 20.95
C GLY A 895 14.32 -45.94 22.04
N ILE A 896 15.21 -44.96 21.95
CA ILE A 896 16.29 -44.72 22.91
C ILE A 896 16.00 -43.44 23.69
N VAL A 897 15.90 -43.53 25.01
CA VAL A 897 15.72 -42.37 25.89
C VAL A 897 16.79 -42.34 26.97
N ASN A 898 17.49 -41.22 27.11
CA ASN A 898 18.49 -40.99 28.15
C ASN A 898 18.03 -39.81 29.02
N VAL A 899 17.83 -40.05 30.31
CA VAL A 899 17.43 -39.05 31.28
C VAL A 899 18.52 -38.88 32.33
N THR A 900 18.95 -37.65 32.56
CA THR A 900 19.98 -37.30 33.56
C THR A 900 19.60 -36.03 34.31
N GLY A 901 19.87 -35.99 35.62
CA GLY A 901 19.69 -34.77 36.41
C GLY A 901 18.24 -34.27 36.51
N SER A 902 17.25 -35.11 36.21
CA SER A 902 15.87 -34.65 35.95
C SER A 902 14.87 -35.08 37.03
N THR A 903 13.79 -34.31 37.16
CA THR A 903 12.67 -34.64 38.06
C THR A 903 11.44 -35.01 37.25
N ILE A 904 10.88 -36.19 37.49
CA ILE A 904 9.64 -36.65 36.87
C ILE A 904 8.63 -36.89 37.99
N ALA A 905 7.71 -35.95 38.19
CA ALA A 905 6.82 -36.02 39.35
C ALA A 905 5.39 -35.55 39.14
N PHE A 906 4.48 -36.05 39.98
CA PHE A 906 3.04 -35.75 39.95
C PHE A 906 2.34 -36.05 38.63
N ASN A 907 2.97 -36.80 37.73
CA ASN A 907 2.35 -37.18 36.47
C ASN A 907 1.28 -38.23 36.75
N THR A 908 0.18 -38.14 36.02
CA THR A 908 -1.02 -38.94 36.29
C THR A 908 -1.49 -39.64 35.02
N VAL A 909 -1.84 -40.91 35.17
CA VAL A 909 -2.62 -41.64 34.16
C VAL A 909 -3.98 -41.94 34.80
N ALA A 910 -5.03 -41.30 34.29
CA ALA A 910 -6.34 -41.29 34.94
C ALA A 910 -7.11 -42.62 34.78
N ALA A 911 -6.72 -43.48 33.84
CA ALA A 911 -7.38 -44.76 33.62
C ALA A 911 -7.03 -45.80 34.70
N GLU A 912 -8.03 -46.57 35.13
CA GLU A 912 -7.87 -47.57 36.20
C GLU A 912 -7.06 -48.81 35.79
N ALA A 913 -6.81 -49.03 34.50
CA ALA A 913 -6.22 -50.29 33.99
C ALA A 913 -4.93 -50.11 33.20
N THR A 914 -4.25 -48.96 33.30
CA THR A 914 -3.11 -48.65 32.44
C THR A 914 -1.86 -48.26 33.23
N ALA A 915 -0.68 -48.44 32.66
CA ALA A 915 0.58 -48.50 33.41
C ALA A 915 1.40 -47.19 33.36
N GLY A 916 2.46 -47.07 34.17
CA GLY A 916 3.57 -46.14 33.95
C GLY A 916 3.20 -44.65 34.04
N ALA A 917 2.81 -44.12 35.19
CA ALA A 917 2.44 -42.70 35.27
C ALA A 917 3.64 -41.75 35.16
N GLY A 918 4.78 -42.07 35.77
CA GLY A 918 6.02 -41.31 35.58
C GLY A 918 6.66 -41.62 34.24
N ILE A 919 7.14 -42.86 34.08
CA ILE A 919 7.84 -43.36 32.90
C ILE A 919 7.20 -44.67 32.44
N PHE A 920 7.01 -44.82 31.13
CA PHE A 920 6.79 -46.12 30.51
C PHE A 920 7.80 -46.37 29.40
N ASN A 921 8.66 -47.39 29.60
CA ASN A 921 9.51 -47.95 28.56
C ASN A 921 8.87 -49.21 27.96
N ARG A 922 8.33 -49.10 26.75
CA ARG A 922 7.68 -50.21 26.06
C ARG A 922 8.70 -51.24 25.54
N SER A 923 8.23 -52.45 25.28
CA SER A 923 9.02 -53.51 24.64
C SER A 923 9.78 -53.03 23.40
N GLY A 924 11.05 -53.44 23.30
CA GLY A 924 12.01 -52.97 22.29
C GLY A 924 12.72 -51.65 22.62
N GLY A 925 12.28 -50.94 23.66
CA GLY A 925 12.85 -49.64 24.05
C GLY A 925 14.08 -49.77 24.93
N VAL A 926 14.99 -48.81 24.79
CA VAL A 926 16.18 -48.65 25.63
C VAL A 926 16.04 -47.36 26.42
N PHE A 927 16.03 -47.47 27.74
CA PHE A 927 15.90 -46.33 28.64
C PHE A 927 17.05 -46.28 29.63
N THR A 928 17.73 -45.15 29.75
CA THR A 928 18.73 -44.91 30.78
C THR A 928 18.27 -43.78 31.70
N LEU A 929 18.21 -44.04 33.01
CA LEU A 929 17.86 -43.06 34.03
C LEU A 929 19.04 -42.91 35.00
N THR A 930 19.66 -41.74 35.02
CA THR A 930 20.87 -41.48 35.83
C THR A 930 20.65 -40.25 36.71
N ALA A 931 21.06 -40.29 37.98
CA ALA A 931 21.06 -39.10 38.85
C ALA A 931 19.73 -38.32 38.79
N SER A 932 18.61 -39.03 38.90
CA SER A 932 17.28 -38.47 38.63
C SER A 932 16.25 -38.89 39.69
N THR A 933 15.23 -38.06 39.87
CA THR A 933 14.17 -38.26 40.87
C THR A 933 12.83 -38.54 40.18
N VAL A 934 12.23 -39.69 40.47
CA VAL A 934 10.88 -40.07 39.99
C VAL A 934 9.96 -40.18 41.20
N SER A 935 9.04 -39.22 41.35
CA SER A 935 8.24 -39.12 42.59
C SER A 935 6.79 -38.76 42.42
N SER A 936 5.93 -39.24 43.31
CA SER A 936 4.53 -38.81 43.41
C SER A 936 3.71 -39.01 42.12
N ASN A 937 4.15 -39.89 41.21
CA ASN A 937 3.41 -40.21 40.00
C ASN A 937 2.31 -41.23 40.32
N MET A 938 1.15 -41.13 39.67
CA MET A 938 -0.04 -41.88 40.03
C MET A 938 -0.70 -42.54 38.82
N THR A 939 -0.89 -43.86 38.89
CA THR A 939 -1.73 -44.61 37.95
C THR A 939 -2.68 -45.57 38.67
N GLY A 940 -3.77 -45.97 38.01
CA GLY A 940 -4.61 -47.07 38.47
C GLY A 940 -4.08 -48.46 38.12
N GLY A 941 -3.18 -48.59 37.14
CA GLY A 941 -2.54 -49.86 36.76
C GLY A 941 -1.22 -50.14 37.50
N ALA A 942 -0.24 -50.74 36.82
CA ALA A 942 1.06 -51.06 37.41
C ALA A 942 2.12 -49.97 37.16
N GLY A 943 3.14 -49.86 38.03
CA GLY A 943 4.28 -48.99 37.79
C GLY A 943 3.96 -47.51 37.94
N GLY A 944 3.67 -47.05 39.16
CA GLY A 944 3.31 -45.65 39.42
C GLY A 944 4.44 -44.72 38.98
N GLY A 945 5.66 -45.03 39.42
CA GLY A 945 6.87 -44.35 38.99
C GLY A 945 7.28 -44.82 37.61
N ILE A 946 7.55 -46.12 37.46
CA ILE A 946 8.14 -46.70 36.26
C ILE A 946 7.45 -48.01 35.88
N THR A 947 7.09 -48.14 34.61
CA THR A 947 6.84 -49.44 33.96
C THR A 947 7.93 -49.70 32.93
N ASN A 948 8.56 -50.88 32.98
CA ASN A 948 9.57 -51.30 32.02
C ASN A 948 9.23 -52.66 31.39
N ASP A 949 8.89 -52.62 30.11
CA ASP A 949 8.68 -53.79 29.24
C ASP A 949 9.82 -53.98 28.23
N GLY A 950 10.79 -53.06 28.18
CA GLY A 950 11.98 -53.11 27.34
C GLY A 950 13.26 -53.29 28.15
N THR A 951 14.36 -52.69 27.69
CA THR A 951 15.64 -52.61 28.39
C THR A 951 15.76 -51.29 29.13
N MET A 952 16.00 -51.35 30.44
CA MET A 952 16.21 -50.16 31.27
C MET A 952 17.48 -50.28 32.10
N SER A 953 18.23 -49.19 32.19
CA SER A 953 19.34 -49.01 33.13
C SER A 953 19.02 -47.85 34.08
N ILE A 954 19.10 -48.10 35.38
CA ILE A 954 18.86 -47.09 36.41
C ILE A 954 20.10 -46.98 37.29
N VAL A 955 20.66 -45.78 37.39
CA VAL A 955 21.90 -45.49 38.10
C VAL A 955 21.69 -44.29 39.02
N ASN A 956 22.06 -44.43 40.29
CA ASN A 956 22.08 -43.33 41.26
C ASN A 956 20.79 -42.49 41.24
N SER A 957 19.62 -43.13 41.29
CA SER A 957 18.34 -42.44 41.15
C SER A 957 17.44 -42.66 42.37
N THR A 958 16.45 -41.80 42.58
CA THR A 958 15.50 -41.91 43.69
C THR A 958 14.08 -42.07 43.14
N ILE A 959 13.46 -43.22 43.42
CA ILE A 959 12.11 -43.58 42.98
C ILE A 959 11.24 -43.75 44.22
N THR A 960 10.39 -42.78 44.51
CA THR A 960 9.69 -42.71 45.81
C THR A 960 8.29 -42.10 45.72
N GLN A 961 7.41 -42.39 46.69
CA GLN A 961 6.08 -41.77 46.81
C GLN A 961 5.17 -41.98 45.60
N ASN A 962 5.50 -42.91 44.69
CA ASN A 962 4.68 -43.19 43.53
C ASN A 962 3.54 -44.16 43.87
N THR A 963 2.38 -44.00 43.24
CA THR A 963 1.16 -44.75 43.56
C THR A 963 0.66 -45.57 42.36
N ALA A 964 0.38 -46.86 42.58
CA ALA A 964 -0.13 -47.80 41.58
C ALA A 964 -1.05 -48.86 42.22
N ALA A 965 -1.69 -49.71 41.41
CA ALA A 965 -2.32 -50.95 41.90
C ALA A 965 -1.29 -52.04 42.23
N ALA A 966 -0.21 -52.13 41.45
CA ALA A 966 0.92 -53.03 41.67
C ALA A 966 2.26 -52.35 41.31
N GLY A 967 3.32 -52.55 42.09
CA GLY A 967 4.62 -51.95 41.79
C GLY A 967 4.56 -50.43 41.75
N GLY A 968 4.23 -49.78 42.87
CA GLY A 968 4.17 -48.32 42.97
C GLY A 968 5.45 -47.65 42.47
N GLY A 969 6.61 -48.17 42.87
CA GLY A 969 7.91 -47.75 42.37
C GLY A 969 8.18 -48.23 40.94
N ILE A 970 8.54 -49.51 40.79
CA ILE A 970 8.90 -50.14 39.51
C ILE A 970 8.02 -51.37 39.25
N ALA A 971 7.52 -51.50 38.02
CA ALA A 971 6.86 -52.71 37.53
C ALA A 971 7.48 -53.22 36.22
N GLN A 972 7.70 -54.53 36.12
CA GLN A 972 8.09 -55.23 34.89
C GLN A 972 7.12 -56.36 34.57
N ALA A 973 6.35 -56.22 33.48
CA ALA A 973 5.26 -57.14 33.16
C ALA A 973 5.56 -58.10 32.00
N PHE A 974 6.58 -57.82 31.17
CA PHE A 974 6.94 -58.63 30.00
C PHE A 974 8.14 -59.55 30.27
N GLU A 975 8.05 -60.81 29.82
CA GLU A 975 9.08 -61.84 30.03
C GLU A 975 10.45 -61.47 29.42
N ASP A 976 10.47 -60.72 28.31
CA ASP A 976 11.70 -60.28 27.63
C ASP A 976 12.25 -58.95 28.15
N ALA A 977 11.61 -58.32 29.14
CA ALA A 977 12.07 -57.07 29.71
C ALA A 977 13.37 -57.29 30.52
N SER A 978 14.25 -56.30 30.53
CA SER A 978 15.49 -56.33 31.30
C SER A 978 15.69 -55.04 32.09
N LEU A 979 16.12 -55.16 33.34
CA LEU A 979 16.44 -54.04 34.22
C LEU A 979 17.82 -54.23 34.84
N ASP A 980 18.73 -53.30 34.56
CA ASP A 980 20.01 -53.17 35.27
C ASP A 980 19.89 -51.98 36.25
N ILE A 981 20.06 -52.22 37.54
CA ILE A 981 19.86 -51.19 38.58
C ILE A 981 21.01 -51.16 39.58
N THR A 982 21.56 -49.98 39.84
CA THR A 982 22.64 -49.77 40.82
C THR A 982 22.55 -48.40 41.49
N GLY A 983 23.02 -48.30 42.74
CA GLY A 983 23.08 -47.02 43.45
C GLY A 983 21.72 -46.36 43.70
N THR A 984 20.60 -47.07 43.53
CA THR A 984 19.26 -46.45 43.41
C THR A 984 18.39 -46.72 44.64
N ILE A 985 17.64 -45.70 45.08
CA ILE A 985 16.60 -45.85 46.10
C ILE A 985 15.27 -46.16 45.41
N VAL A 986 14.62 -47.26 45.81
CA VAL A 986 13.22 -47.57 45.49
C VAL A 986 12.50 -47.83 46.81
N ALA A 987 11.90 -46.79 47.38
CA ALA A 987 11.31 -46.84 48.72
C ALA A 987 10.15 -45.85 48.89
N ASP A 988 9.30 -46.09 49.88
CA ASP A 988 8.14 -45.26 50.21
C ASP A 988 7.14 -45.12 49.06
N ASN A 989 7.05 -46.10 48.17
CA ASN A 989 6.00 -46.16 47.15
C ASN A 989 4.73 -46.84 47.68
N PHE A 990 3.61 -46.70 46.97
CA PHE A 990 2.30 -47.17 47.38
C PHE A 990 1.68 -48.07 46.31
N ALA A 991 1.43 -49.34 46.65
CA ALA A 991 0.58 -50.20 45.84
C ALA A 991 -0.15 -51.25 46.67
N GLY A 992 -1.21 -51.83 46.10
CA GLY A 992 -1.92 -52.95 46.73
C GLY A 992 -1.11 -54.26 46.71
N ILE A 993 -0.20 -54.38 45.74
CA ILE A 993 0.69 -55.54 45.55
C ILE A 993 2.11 -55.01 45.35
N ALA A 994 3.04 -55.45 46.19
CA ALA A 994 4.48 -55.16 46.12
C ALA A 994 4.79 -53.67 45.82
N PRO A 995 4.69 -52.78 46.84
CA PRO A 995 4.71 -51.32 46.66
C PRO A 995 5.94 -50.77 45.95
N ASP A 996 7.14 -51.27 46.22
CA ASP A 996 8.36 -50.73 45.63
C ASP A 996 8.74 -51.42 44.32
N PHE A 997 8.58 -52.75 44.24
CA PHE A 997 9.10 -53.53 43.12
C PHE A 997 8.18 -54.73 42.78
N VAL A 998 7.82 -54.89 41.50
CA VAL A 998 7.10 -56.10 41.02
C VAL A 998 7.62 -56.58 39.65
N THR A 999 7.79 -57.90 39.47
CA THR A 999 8.29 -58.52 38.22
C THR A 999 7.59 -59.84 37.85
N ALA A 1000 7.28 -60.03 36.56
CA ALA A 1000 6.61 -61.23 36.02
C ALA A 1000 7.58 -62.21 35.32
N ALA A 1001 8.67 -62.61 36.00
CA ALA A 1001 9.75 -63.49 35.50
C ALA A 1001 10.73 -62.86 34.48
N ALA A 1002 10.82 -61.52 34.46
CA ALA A 1002 11.76 -60.75 33.65
C ALA A 1002 13.20 -60.73 34.25
N ALA A 1003 14.21 -60.43 33.43
CA ALA A 1003 15.61 -60.39 33.87
C ALA A 1003 15.94 -59.09 34.62
N VAL A 1004 16.00 -59.17 35.96
CA VAL A 1004 16.48 -58.09 36.82
C VAL A 1004 17.92 -58.39 37.23
N ASN A 1005 18.83 -57.43 37.04
CA ASN A 1005 20.22 -57.53 37.50
C ASN A 1005 20.53 -56.37 38.45
N SER A 1006 20.82 -56.70 39.71
CA SER A 1006 21.38 -55.72 40.63
C SER A 1006 22.88 -55.57 40.38
N GLY A 1007 23.31 -54.34 40.08
CA GLY A 1007 24.73 -53.94 40.12
C GLY A 1007 25.25 -53.71 41.54
N GLY A 1008 24.39 -53.85 42.55
CA GLY A 1008 24.68 -53.57 43.94
C GLY A 1008 24.44 -52.12 44.34
N TYR A 1009 24.49 -51.88 45.65
CA TYR A 1009 24.35 -50.57 46.29
C TYR A 1009 22.96 -49.93 46.09
N ASN A 1010 21.91 -50.74 45.95
CA ASN A 1010 20.53 -50.27 45.90
C ASN A 1010 19.89 -50.30 47.29
N LEU A 1011 18.90 -49.44 47.53
CA LEU A 1011 18.05 -49.48 48.72
C LEU A 1011 16.61 -49.76 48.28
N ILE A 1012 16.13 -50.95 48.59
CA ILE A 1012 14.74 -51.38 48.33
C ILE A 1012 13.98 -51.39 49.65
N GLY A 1013 12.98 -50.51 49.79
CA GLY A 1013 12.24 -50.34 51.04
C GLY A 1013 11.37 -51.55 51.40
N ASP A 1014 10.60 -52.03 50.44
CA ASP A 1014 9.68 -53.17 50.56
C ASP A 1014 9.96 -54.20 49.46
N ASP A 1015 10.60 -55.32 49.84
CA ASP A 1015 10.70 -56.53 49.01
C ASP A 1015 10.02 -57.74 49.67
N ILE A 1016 8.77 -57.56 50.14
CA ILE A 1016 8.03 -58.63 50.83
C ILE A 1016 7.80 -59.89 49.94
N ALA A 1017 7.89 -59.75 48.61
CA ALA A 1017 7.75 -60.85 47.67
C ALA A 1017 9.10 -61.53 47.31
N ASN A 1018 10.23 -60.99 47.79
CA ASN A 1018 11.59 -61.43 47.42
C ASN A 1018 11.77 -61.48 45.89
N GLU A 1019 11.20 -60.48 45.21
CA GLU A 1019 11.16 -60.36 43.76
C GLU A 1019 12.41 -59.62 43.23
N PHE A 1020 13.10 -58.87 44.09
CA PHE A 1020 14.36 -58.23 43.75
C PHE A 1020 15.56 -59.19 43.95
N PRO A 1021 16.43 -59.38 42.95
CA PRO A 1021 17.60 -60.26 43.09
C PRO A 1021 18.75 -59.50 43.74
N ALA A 1022 18.63 -59.25 45.05
CA ALA A 1022 19.64 -58.53 45.81
C ALA A 1022 21.01 -59.22 45.80
N VAL A 1023 22.08 -58.42 45.71
CA VAL A 1023 23.47 -58.81 45.93
C VAL A 1023 23.95 -58.26 47.28
N GLY A 1024 25.11 -58.73 47.76
CA GLY A 1024 25.55 -58.45 49.14
C GLY A 1024 25.84 -56.98 49.48
N THR A 1025 25.80 -56.06 48.51
CA THR A 1025 25.94 -54.61 48.73
C THR A 1025 24.60 -53.87 48.65
N ASP A 1026 23.48 -54.56 48.40
CA ASP A 1026 22.15 -53.97 48.47
C ASP A 1026 21.60 -53.94 49.90
N ILE A 1027 20.66 -53.03 50.14
CA ILE A 1027 19.92 -52.89 51.39
C ILE A 1027 18.44 -53.17 51.12
N GLU A 1028 17.96 -54.33 51.58
CA GLU A 1028 16.55 -54.71 51.54
C GLU A 1028 15.87 -54.43 52.88
N GLY A 1029 14.69 -53.83 52.86
CA GLY A 1029 13.99 -53.43 54.09
C GLY A 1029 14.61 -52.22 54.80
N GLY A 1030 15.47 -51.47 54.10
CA GLY A 1030 16.19 -50.31 54.62
C GLY A 1030 15.32 -49.07 54.78
N ASN A 1031 15.67 -48.21 55.73
CA ASN A 1031 15.00 -46.94 55.96
C ASN A 1031 15.67 -45.82 55.14
N ALA A 1032 15.09 -45.50 53.97
CA ALA A 1032 15.57 -44.40 53.13
C ALA A 1032 15.42 -43.02 53.82
N ASN A 1033 14.37 -42.85 54.63
CA ASN A 1033 14.05 -41.63 55.39
C ASN A 1033 14.19 -40.33 54.58
N LEU A 1034 13.44 -40.23 53.50
CA LEU A 1034 13.54 -39.12 52.55
C LEU A 1034 12.78 -37.88 53.02
N GLY A 1035 13.37 -36.70 52.81
CA GLY A 1035 12.70 -35.41 52.97
C GLY A 1035 11.64 -35.17 51.90
N PRO A 1036 10.87 -34.07 51.99
CA PRO A 1036 9.89 -33.71 50.96
C PRO A 1036 10.59 -33.44 49.61
N LEU A 1037 9.83 -33.56 48.51
CA LEU A 1037 10.33 -33.12 47.21
C LEU A 1037 10.54 -31.60 47.27
N ALA A 1038 11.79 -31.17 47.20
CA ALA A 1038 12.18 -29.79 47.45
C ALA A 1038 13.40 -29.41 46.62
N ASN A 1039 13.71 -28.12 46.60
CA ASN A 1039 14.98 -27.65 46.09
C ASN A 1039 16.06 -27.94 47.13
N ASN A 1040 16.84 -29.00 46.90
CA ASN A 1040 17.98 -29.37 47.75
C ASN A 1040 19.32 -29.04 47.06
N GLY A 1041 19.33 -28.03 46.18
CA GLY A 1041 20.45 -27.72 45.28
C GLY A 1041 20.19 -28.19 43.86
N GLY A 1042 20.95 -27.65 42.90
CA GLY A 1042 20.79 -27.96 41.47
C GLY A 1042 19.67 -27.19 40.76
N THR A 1043 19.32 -27.66 39.56
CA THR A 1043 18.31 -27.05 38.67
C THR A 1043 16.95 -27.74 38.71
N THR A 1044 16.85 -28.92 39.33
CA THR A 1044 15.64 -29.74 39.42
C THR A 1044 15.38 -30.20 40.87
N LEU A 1045 14.14 -30.56 41.21
CA LEU A 1045 13.76 -30.92 42.58
C LEU A 1045 14.14 -32.37 42.94
N THR A 1046 14.54 -32.59 44.19
CA THR A 1046 14.98 -33.90 44.68
C THR A 1046 14.35 -34.26 46.02
N HIS A 1047 14.55 -35.51 46.45
CA HIS A 1047 14.28 -35.98 47.81
C HIS A 1047 15.61 -36.24 48.53
N ALA A 1048 16.05 -35.32 49.38
CA ALA A 1048 17.25 -35.49 50.19
C ALA A 1048 17.05 -36.51 51.33
N PRO A 1049 17.97 -37.47 51.55
CA PRO A 1049 17.96 -38.30 52.75
C PRO A 1049 18.00 -37.45 54.02
N THR A 1050 17.26 -37.87 55.05
CA THR A 1050 17.28 -37.26 56.38
C THR A 1050 17.80 -38.26 57.42
N CYS A 1051 18.73 -37.83 58.27
CA CYS A 1051 19.38 -38.75 59.21
C CYS A 1051 18.49 -39.09 60.43
N PRO A 1052 18.51 -40.35 60.91
CA PRO A 1052 19.26 -41.49 60.36
C PRO A 1052 18.61 -42.03 59.07
N SER A 1053 19.44 -42.29 58.05
CA SER A 1053 19.03 -42.89 56.78
C SER A 1053 20.05 -43.95 56.37
N ASP A 1054 19.58 -45.10 55.89
CA ASP A 1054 20.44 -46.19 55.41
C ASP A 1054 21.02 -45.88 54.02
N ALA A 1055 20.52 -44.85 53.33
CA ALA A 1055 21.06 -44.41 52.05
C ALA A 1055 22.41 -43.67 52.19
N VAL A 1056 22.65 -43.02 53.34
CA VAL A 1056 23.81 -42.15 53.54
C VAL A 1056 25.08 -42.98 53.77
N GLY A 1057 26.10 -42.79 52.92
CA GLY A 1057 27.41 -43.41 53.00
C GLY A 1057 27.48 -44.86 52.53
N ASN A 1058 26.42 -45.39 51.91
CA ASN A 1058 26.29 -46.80 51.53
C ASN A 1058 26.17 -47.06 50.02
N GLY A 1059 26.33 -46.03 49.19
CA GLY A 1059 26.40 -46.13 47.74
C GLY A 1059 27.73 -46.72 47.25
N ASN A 1060 27.87 -46.83 45.93
CA ASN A 1060 29.06 -47.42 45.31
C ASN A 1060 30.30 -46.52 45.56
N PRO A 1061 31.29 -46.97 46.36
CA PRO A 1061 32.46 -46.14 46.71
C PRO A 1061 33.40 -45.87 45.51
N ALA A 1062 33.24 -46.61 44.41
CA ALA A 1062 34.03 -46.41 43.19
C ALA A 1062 33.44 -45.36 42.25
N ASP A 1063 32.20 -44.91 42.48
CA ASP A 1063 31.51 -43.97 41.61
C ASP A 1063 31.68 -42.52 42.06
N ALA A 1064 32.45 -41.74 41.29
CA ALA A 1064 32.73 -40.33 41.53
C ALA A 1064 31.90 -39.36 40.64
N SER A 1065 30.86 -39.83 39.95
CA SER A 1065 29.98 -38.98 39.12
C SER A 1065 29.24 -37.89 39.93
N PRO A 1066 28.80 -36.78 39.34
CA PRO A 1066 27.94 -35.83 40.05
C PRO A 1066 26.56 -36.43 40.37
N ASP A 1067 25.94 -35.99 41.46
CA ASP A 1067 24.53 -36.25 41.78
C ASP A 1067 23.59 -35.34 40.94
N GLN A 1068 22.28 -35.43 41.18
CA GLN A 1068 21.27 -34.62 40.48
C GLN A 1068 21.46 -33.11 40.68
N ALA A 1069 22.03 -32.70 41.82
CA ALA A 1069 22.32 -31.30 42.13
C ALA A 1069 23.68 -30.84 41.56
N GLY A 1070 24.38 -31.71 40.83
CA GLY A 1070 25.71 -31.47 40.28
C GLY A 1070 26.83 -31.56 41.31
N GLN A 1071 26.56 -32.07 42.51
CA GLN A 1071 27.54 -32.24 43.59
C GLN A 1071 28.31 -33.55 43.42
N SER A 1072 29.63 -33.52 43.70
CA SER A 1072 30.43 -34.73 43.78
C SER A 1072 30.25 -35.41 45.14
N PRO A 1073 30.46 -36.74 45.24
CA PRO A 1073 30.37 -37.46 46.51
C PRO A 1073 31.28 -36.89 47.61
N ASP A 1074 30.78 -36.81 48.84
CA ASP A 1074 31.49 -36.36 50.05
C ASP A 1074 31.84 -37.56 50.94
N GLY A 1075 32.86 -38.32 50.52
CA GLY A 1075 33.26 -39.57 51.16
C GLY A 1075 32.81 -40.78 50.35
N THR A 1076 32.15 -41.74 50.99
CA THR A 1076 31.47 -42.82 50.26
C THR A 1076 30.15 -42.25 49.77
N ARG A 1077 29.90 -42.36 48.45
CA ARG A 1077 28.66 -41.94 47.80
C ARG A 1077 27.42 -42.40 48.58
N ASP A 1078 26.39 -41.57 48.58
CA ASP A 1078 25.06 -41.94 49.04
C ASP A 1078 24.27 -42.72 47.97
N ILE A 1079 23.41 -43.62 48.41
CA ILE A 1079 22.45 -44.28 47.52
C ILE A 1079 21.40 -43.22 47.11
N GLY A 1080 21.05 -43.16 45.83
CA GLY A 1080 19.99 -42.29 45.30
C GLY A 1080 20.46 -41.13 44.45
N ALA A 1081 19.53 -40.23 44.15
CA ALA A 1081 19.73 -39.11 43.23
C ALA A 1081 20.52 -37.94 43.81
N ILE A 1082 20.68 -37.85 45.13
CA ILE A 1082 21.30 -36.70 45.78
C ILE A 1082 22.27 -37.14 46.88
N GLU A 1083 23.40 -36.44 46.94
CA GLU A 1083 24.43 -36.59 47.95
C GLU A 1083 24.15 -35.66 49.15
N LEU A 1084 24.15 -36.21 50.36
CA LEU A 1084 24.03 -35.45 51.60
C LEU A 1084 25.42 -34.94 52.05
N ILE A 1085 25.70 -33.68 51.73
CA ILE A 1085 26.96 -33.03 52.12
C ILE A 1085 27.14 -32.99 53.65
N GLY A 1086 28.29 -33.45 54.13
CA GLY A 1086 28.64 -33.51 55.56
C GLY A 1086 28.23 -34.78 56.30
N GLY A 1087 27.52 -35.70 55.64
CA GLY A 1087 27.12 -37.01 56.17
C GLY A 1087 26.19 -36.97 57.40
N CYS A 1088 25.87 -38.14 57.95
CA CYS A 1088 25.09 -38.22 59.19
C CYS A 1088 25.97 -37.92 60.41
N SER A 1089 25.82 -36.72 60.99
CA SER A 1089 26.39 -36.44 62.31
C SER A 1089 25.64 -37.24 63.39
N ASN A 1090 26.38 -38.01 64.18
CA ASN A 1090 25.83 -38.72 65.35
C ASN A 1090 25.22 -37.70 66.31
N PHE A 1091 23.90 -37.80 66.55
CA PHE A 1091 23.22 -37.06 67.61
C PHE A 1091 23.96 -37.24 68.94
N THR A 1092 24.71 -36.21 69.35
CA THR A 1092 25.11 -36.01 70.74
C THR A 1092 24.30 -34.85 71.29
N ASP A 1093 23.65 -35.12 72.41
CA ASP A 1093 22.79 -34.24 73.19
C ASP A 1093 23.56 -32.95 73.54
N GLY A 1094 23.29 -31.85 72.84
CA GLY A 1094 24.03 -30.60 73.04
C GLY A 1094 23.64 -29.50 72.06
N LEU A 1095 22.70 -28.65 72.48
CA LEU A 1095 22.38 -27.38 71.86
C LEU A 1095 23.64 -26.50 71.67
N GLU A 1096 24.08 -26.27 70.43
CA GLU A 1096 24.51 -24.94 69.97
C GLU A 1096 24.13 -24.76 68.49
N GLN A 1097 23.42 -23.67 68.22
CA GLN A 1097 23.03 -23.22 66.88
C GLN A 1097 24.26 -22.79 66.07
N PRO A 1098 24.27 -23.03 64.75
CA PRO A 1098 24.88 -22.09 63.82
C PRO A 1098 23.78 -21.26 63.15
N GLU A 1099 23.84 -19.97 63.41
CA GLU A 1099 23.10 -18.94 62.69
C GLU A 1099 23.48 -18.92 61.21
N GLY A 1100 22.49 -18.63 60.36
CA GLY A 1100 22.72 -17.96 59.09
C GLY A 1100 22.36 -18.78 57.85
N LEU A 1101 21.09 -18.69 57.44
CA LEU A 1101 20.69 -18.29 56.09
C LEU A 1101 19.16 -18.13 56.08
N ALA A 1102 18.74 -16.91 56.39
CA ALA A 1102 17.36 -16.49 56.23
C ALA A 1102 17.07 -16.22 54.76
N LEU A 1103 16.01 -16.84 54.21
CA LEU A 1103 15.19 -16.22 53.17
C LEU A 1103 13.70 -16.40 53.50
N ALA A 1104 12.97 -15.30 53.32
CA ALA A 1104 11.71 -14.96 53.95
C ALA A 1104 10.48 -15.62 53.31
N ASN A 1105 9.54 -16.09 54.13
CA ASN A 1105 8.24 -15.43 54.35
C ASN A 1105 7.34 -16.31 55.24
N ASN A 1106 7.24 -15.92 56.51
CA ASN A 1106 6.33 -16.52 57.49
C ASN A 1106 4.93 -15.89 57.41
N LEU A 1107 3.93 -16.70 57.06
CA LEU A 1107 2.54 -16.50 57.48
C LEU A 1107 2.09 -17.60 58.47
N HIS A 1108 3.05 -18.23 59.16
CA HIS A 1108 2.89 -19.54 59.82
C HIS A 1108 2.54 -19.52 61.33
N ALA A 1109 2.05 -18.41 61.91
CA ALA A 1109 1.90 -18.31 63.37
C ALA A 1109 0.48 -18.46 63.96
N SER A 1110 -0.60 -18.58 63.16
CA SER A 1110 -1.98 -18.39 63.67
C SER A 1110 -2.90 -19.62 63.71
N VAL A 1111 -2.51 -20.77 63.13
CA VAL A 1111 -3.24 -22.03 63.29
C VAL A 1111 -2.77 -22.76 64.56
N GLN A 1112 -3.70 -23.14 65.43
CA GLN A 1112 -3.38 -23.81 66.71
C GLN A 1112 -4.13 -25.13 66.88
N LEU A 1113 -3.40 -26.18 67.27
CA LEU A 1113 -3.95 -27.49 67.63
C LEU A 1113 -3.91 -27.66 69.15
N PHE A 1114 -5.07 -27.88 69.78
CA PHE A 1114 -5.12 -28.03 71.24
C PHE A 1114 -6.25 -28.97 71.75
N PRO A 1115 -5.98 -29.78 72.79
CA PRO A 1115 -4.66 -30.04 73.37
C PRO A 1115 -3.75 -30.83 72.39
N ASN A 1116 -2.45 -30.61 72.43
CA ASN A 1116 -1.47 -31.33 71.62
C ASN A 1116 -0.11 -31.34 72.36
N PRO A 1117 0.38 -32.49 72.87
CA PRO A 1117 -0.13 -33.86 72.66
C PRO A 1117 -1.54 -34.08 73.20
N THR A 1118 -2.32 -34.96 72.58
CA THR A 1118 -3.69 -35.32 73.00
C THR A 1118 -3.83 -36.80 73.32
N ALA A 1119 -4.46 -37.10 74.45
CA ALA A 1119 -4.97 -38.44 74.80
C ALA A 1119 -6.48 -38.57 74.53
N LEU A 1120 -7.11 -37.48 74.04
CA LEU A 1120 -8.55 -37.42 73.85
C LEU A 1120 -8.95 -38.02 72.50
N ALA A 1121 -10.22 -38.38 72.36
CA ALA A 1121 -10.79 -38.86 71.10
C ALA A 1121 -10.89 -37.77 70.02
N MET A 1122 -10.61 -36.49 70.35
CA MET A 1122 -10.69 -35.35 69.45
C MET A 1122 -9.57 -34.32 69.73
N VAL A 1123 -9.20 -33.53 68.73
CA VAL A 1123 -8.36 -32.32 68.86
C VAL A 1123 -9.04 -31.12 68.21
N ASN A 1124 -8.97 -29.94 68.83
CA ASN A 1124 -9.50 -28.72 68.23
C ASN A 1124 -8.43 -28.06 67.36
N ILE A 1125 -8.84 -27.57 66.20
CA ILE A 1125 -8.02 -26.81 65.26
C ILE A 1125 -8.64 -25.42 65.14
N SER A 1126 -7.96 -24.40 65.67
CA SER A 1126 -8.39 -23.01 65.52
C SER A 1126 -7.88 -22.46 64.19
N ILE A 1127 -8.80 -22.03 63.33
CA ILE A 1127 -8.51 -21.54 61.99
C ILE A 1127 -8.71 -20.02 61.98
N PRO A 1128 -7.66 -19.23 61.69
CA PRO A 1128 -7.75 -17.78 61.70
C PRO A 1128 -8.70 -17.28 60.61
N ALA A 1129 -9.35 -16.13 60.86
CA ALA A 1129 -10.26 -15.48 59.91
C ALA A 1129 -9.54 -14.83 58.71
N GLU A 1130 -8.21 -14.81 58.73
CA GLU A 1130 -7.34 -14.24 57.68
C GLU A 1130 -7.12 -15.21 56.51
N LEU A 1131 -7.43 -16.49 56.67
CA LEU A 1131 -7.52 -17.43 55.54
C LEU A 1131 -8.84 -17.15 54.83
N GLU A 1132 -8.87 -16.99 53.50
CA GLU A 1132 -10.12 -16.71 52.77
C GLU A 1132 -10.70 -17.99 52.15
N GLY A 1133 -12.01 -18.21 52.28
CA GLY A 1133 -12.74 -19.27 51.58
C GLY A 1133 -12.81 -20.64 52.28
N GLU A 1134 -12.94 -21.70 51.48
CA GLU A 1134 -12.98 -23.09 51.93
C GLU A 1134 -11.56 -23.55 52.32
N VAL A 1135 -11.43 -24.08 53.53
CA VAL A 1135 -10.18 -24.57 54.10
C VAL A 1135 -10.19 -26.09 54.11
N VAL A 1136 -9.16 -26.69 53.50
CA VAL A 1136 -8.97 -28.14 53.45
C VAL A 1136 -7.95 -28.57 54.51
N LEU A 1137 -8.35 -29.47 55.39
CA LEU A 1137 -7.51 -30.09 56.41
C LEU A 1137 -7.13 -31.49 55.96
N ARG A 1138 -5.84 -31.77 55.77
CA ARG A 1138 -5.32 -33.11 55.50
C ARG A 1138 -4.50 -33.59 56.67
N VAL A 1139 -4.83 -34.77 57.18
CA VAL A 1139 -4.06 -35.43 58.24
C VAL A 1139 -3.16 -36.45 57.59
N PHE A 1140 -1.87 -36.33 57.85
CA PHE A 1140 -0.84 -37.26 57.44
C PHE A 1140 -0.37 -38.05 58.66
N ASP A 1141 -0.07 -39.33 58.53
CA ASP A 1141 0.69 -40.05 59.56
C ASP A 1141 2.19 -39.68 59.53
N ALA A 1142 2.97 -40.23 60.47
CA ALA A 1142 4.41 -40.00 60.56
C ALA A 1142 5.19 -40.38 59.29
N ASN A 1143 4.56 -41.13 58.38
CA ASN A 1143 5.14 -41.61 57.14
C ASN A 1143 4.56 -40.88 55.91
N GLY A 1144 3.88 -39.74 56.11
CA GLY A 1144 3.35 -38.91 55.03
C GLY A 1144 2.09 -39.46 54.34
N ARG A 1145 1.44 -40.51 54.86
CA ARG A 1145 0.18 -41.03 54.28
C ARG A 1145 -1.01 -40.19 54.72
N VAL A 1146 -1.84 -39.74 53.78
CA VAL A 1146 -3.11 -39.06 54.11
C VAL A 1146 -4.07 -40.04 54.79
N ARG A 1147 -4.34 -39.82 56.08
CA ARG A 1147 -5.29 -40.58 56.91
C ARG A 1147 -6.71 -40.02 56.85
N GLY A 1148 -6.87 -38.81 56.33
CA GLY A 1148 -8.17 -38.23 56.09
C GLY A 1148 -8.11 -36.77 55.66
N GLU A 1149 -9.05 -36.37 54.81
CA GLU A 1149 -9.30 -34.98 54.41
C GLU A 1149 -10.63 -34.50 55.02
N ARG A 1150 -10.67 -33.26 55.50
CA ARG A 1150 -11.90 -32.59 55.98
C ARG A 1150 -11.93 -31.17 55.45
N ARG A 1151 -13.13 -30.67 55.14
CA ARG A 1151 -13.34 -29.30 54.68
C ARG A 1151 -14.03 -28.49 55.76
N THR A 1152 -13.62 -27.25 55.90
CA THR A 1152 -14.18 -26.28 56.85
C THR A 1152 -14.03 -24.87 56.31
N GLN A 1153 -14.40 -23.87 57.09
CA GLN A 1153 -14.28 -22.46 56.71
C GLN A 1153 -13.32 -21.73 57.64
N ALA A 1154 -12.68 -20.69 57.12
CA ALA A 1154 -11.84 -19.82 57.91
C ALA A 1154 -12.60 -19.09 59.04
N GLY A 1155 -11.87 -18.69 60.08
CA GLY A 1155 -12.44 -18.07 61.29
C GLY A 1155 -13.20 -19.02 62.21
N SER A 1156 -13.15 -20.33 61.96
CA SER A 1156 -13.83 -21.36 62.74
C SER A 1156 -12.88 -22.17 63.63
N VAL A 1157 -13.42 -22.85 64.64
CA VAL A 1157 -12.71 -23.90 65.38
C VAL A 1157 -13.27 -25.24 64.93
N PHE A 1158 -12.45 -26.03 64.23
CA PHE A 1158 -12.82 -27.35 63.73
C PHE A 1158 -12.45 -28.44 64.74
N GLN A 1159 -13.38 -29.31 65.10
CA GLN A 1159 -13.11 -30.47 65.95
C GLN A 1159 -12.75 -31.65 65.06
N LEU A 1160 -11.48 -32.06 65.10
CA LEU A 1160 -11.01 -33.22 64.35
C LEU A 1160 -11.19 -34.48 65.21
N PRO A 1161 -12.10 -35.40 64.85
CA PRO A 1161 -12.20 -36.69 65.49
C PRO A 1161 -10.99 -37.55 65.16
N LEU A 1162 -10.46 -38.24 66.16
CA LEU A 1162 -9.22 -39.01 66.07
C LEU A 1162 -9.48 -40.52 66.21
N GLU A 1163 -10.72 -40.96 66.31
CA GLU A 1163 -11.12 -42.32 66.71
C GLU A 1163 -10.42 -43.42 65.86
N ASP A 1164 -10.23 -43.15 64.57
CA ASP A 1164 -9.59 -44.05 63.59
C ASP A 1164 -8.05 -43.88 63.49
N LEU A 1165 -7.46 -43.01 64.29
CA LEU A 1165 -6.02 -42.71 64.33
C LEU A 1165 -5.38 -43.34 65.58
N PRO A 1166 -4.46 -44.31 65.44
CA PRO A 1166 -3.74 -44.90 66.57
C PRO A 1166 -2.76 -43.92 67.24
N ASN A 1167 -2.14 -44.34 68.36
CA ASN A 1167 -1.08 -43.56 69.01
C ASN A 1167 0.08 -43.33 68.03
N GLY A 1168 0.53 -42.09 67.90
CA GLY A 1168 1.54 -41.74 66.91
C GLY A 1168 1.70 -40.24 66.70
N THR A 1169 2.73 -39.89 65.94
CA THR A 1169 2.89 -38.53 65.41
C THR A 1169 2.16 -38.46 64.06
N TYR A 1170 1.43 -37.37 63.87
CA TYR A 1170 0.70 -37.04 62.66
C TYR A 1170 1.07 -35.61 62.26
N SER A 1171 0.86 -35.26 60.99
CA SER A 1171 1.00 -33.90 60.50
C SER A 1171 -0.35 -33.45 59.95
N VAL A 1172 -0.88 -32.33 60.42
CA VAL A 1172 -2.12 -31.76 59.93
C VAL A 1172 -1.77 -30.58 59.05
N GLN A 1173 -1.97 -30.74 57.74
CA GLN A 1173 -1.84 -29.66 56.77
C GLN A 1173 -3.17 -28.94 56.62
N VAL A 1174 -3.12 -27.62 56.68
CA VAL A 1174 -4.25 -26.70 56.50
C VAL A 1174 -4.01 -25.94 55.22
N ILE A 1175 -4.89 -26.08 54.24
CA ILE A 1175 -4.76 -25.53 52.88
C ILE A 1175 -5.90 -24.55 52.61
N SER A 1176 -5.60 -23.36 52.10
CA SER A 1176 -6.55 -22.33 51.67
C SER A 1176 -6.03 -21.67 50.39
N GLY A 1177 -6.63 -21.94 49.23
CA GLY A 1177 -6.11 -21.50 47.93
C GLY A 1177 -4.71 -22.05 47.63
N GLU A 1178 -3.76 -21.18 47.31
CA GLU A 1178 -2.34 -21.51 47.06
C GLU A 1178 -1.50 -21.58 48.36
N THR A 1179 -2.09 -21.26 49.52
CA THR A 1179 -1.36 -21.24 50.81
C THR A 1179 -1.61 -22.53 51.59
N SER A 1180 -0.55 -23.09 52.20
CA SER A 1180 -0.67 -24.23 53.11
C SER A 1180 0.20 -24.08 54.35
N SER A 1181 -0.24 -24.63 55.48
CA SER A 1181 0.56 -24.73 56.70
C SER A 1181 0.44 -26.11 57.34
N THR A 1182 1.56 -26.68 57.79
CA THR A 1182 1.61 -28.03 58.36
C THR A 1182 1.95 -27.98 59.85
N HIS A 1183 1.15 -28.66 60.65
CA HIS A 1183 1.27 -28.67 62.11
C HIS A 1183 1.39 -30.09 62.63
N ARG A 1184 2.37 -30.35 63.49
CA ARG A 1184 2.52 -31.66 64.13
C ARG A 1184 1.39 -31.90 65.12
N LEU A 1185 0.73 -33.06 65.06
CA LEU A 1185 -0.23 -33.57 66.03
C LEU A 1185 0.33 -34.85 66.67
N LEU A 1186 0.41 -34.90 68.00
CA LEU A 1186 0.85 -36.08 68.74
C LEU A 1186 -0.33 -36.72 69.48
N ILE A 1187 -0.66 -37.96 69.14
CA ILE A 1187 -1.72 -38.76 69.79
C ILE A 1187 -1.08 -39.75 70.75
N VAL A 1188 -1.42 -39.66 72.04
CA VAL A 1188 -0.87 -40.50 73.12
C VAL A 1188 -2.02 -40.97 74.03
N ARG A 1189 -2.75 -42.00 73.63
CA ARG A 1189 -3.84 -42.63 74.40
C ARG A 1189 -3.36 -43.68 75.39
#